data_AF-A0A7C5LHU6-F1
#
_entry.id   AF-A0A7C5LHU6-F1
#
_cell.length_a   1.000
_cell.length_b   1.000
_cell.length_c   1.000
_cell.angle_alpha   90.00
_cell.angle_beta   90.00
_cell.angle_gamma   90.00
#
_symmetry.space_group_name_H-M   'P 1'
#
loop_
_entity.id
_entity.type
_entity.pdbx_description
1 polymer ?
#
loop_
_entity_poly.entity_id
_entity_poly.type
_entity_poly.pdbx_seq_one_letter_code
_entity_poly.pdbx_strand_id
1 'polypeptide(L)'
;MLKTLAIILGLAATASAITPQQLRCEYRVNPLGIDEPKPRLSWTLASDQPNDKQTAYQIIVTSGQETLWDSGKVSSDDTTAIVYAGKPLTTGMRCSWKVKVWDKNDKESAWSDLATWTMGLLQPSDWKTEWIGYDKARQNIDLPEADLNPAKWIWQAADPPLNAAAGHRLFVSSFTLPADAKITKAELLAIGDDNYKVVVNTHLVVSGSSWKMARSTDITPHLRPGNNDIRVEVWNSAEGPAGLLAKINVTLADGKTVTHVTDATWKSASNPGANWHNRPLDTKDWPAVRVLGDYGMPPWGKAKLETVFLPPVPYLRGNFRADKPVKNATLYVTALGIADVELNGQRVTDDWFNPGWTDYTKRVYYRAYDVTSRIKPGNNDVGAILADGWFSGYVGYGRQRNHYGKLPRVRIQLNIEYTDGTTAIVGTGPDWKAATGPILEADFLMGETCDARLQPRDWQPVNVGSPEVSPVVQAHPGPPVIAIAEFKAKTITEPRPGVYVLDLGQNFAGVPRLTVRGEPGQKITLRFAERLNPDGTLYTTNLRSARATDTYICRGDGLETWTPRFTFHGFQYIEVTGLKEKPSPDTVVGIALSSDTPVVGSFHCSDPMLNQLHNNIYWTQRANFIDIPTDCPQRDERLGWTGDAQVYVRTATLNCDVQAFFNKWLVDLADAQRADGQFPMVAPLKVAEGDGGPAWADAGVICPWTIYEVYGDRRVLERHYEGMTRFIAFCKNRCKPDLTPPDKFHCFGDWLSIKADTPKDVIYMAYFAYSTKLVARAAEVLGKKDDAAKYHQLFNDIRAAFNKAYVGPEGRIKGNTQCVYVLAIAFDLLDPDKTKLAAQYLVEDIESRGNHLSTGFIGTKDLMLALAKIGRNDVAYKLLHNDTFPSWGFSIRHGATSIWERWDGWTPEKGFQDPGMNSFAHYSFGAVYQWIVENIGGIRSEAPGYKRILIAPQPGGKLTAAKTAYRCIHGLIETDWRIADGKFILDVTIPVNTTATVIMPAQGVHDIGSGKHHFEEPFGPKPPPQVMELFDGKTLGHWKPADWPGKGGKITVADGAIRIGVGDPMSGIVWDGEPPARMNYEIELEAKRTDGNDFFCGLTFPVGTNACTFVCGGWGGTVVGLSCIDGYDASENNTTKTTTFKNDQWYTIRVRVTDKKIEAWIDDESFVEQELADHRISVRMEVEPCIPLGIATWNTGSAVRHIKFRKLD
;
A
#
# COMPACT_ATOMS: atom_id res chain seq x y z
N MET A 1 -65.14 -15.07 25.14
CA MET A 1 -65.92 -13.85 24.87
C MET A 1 -64.89 -12.74 24.62
N LEU A 2 -64.74 -12.05 23.50
CA LEU A 2 -65.54 -11.80 22.29
C LEU A 2 -64.64 -11.93 21.05
N LYS A 3 -65.27 -12.22 19.92
CA LYS A 3 -64.70 -12.29 18.56
C LYS A 3 -64.31 -10.89 18.06
N THR A 4 -63.16 -10.76 17.40
CA THR A 4 -62.92 -9.68 16.42
C THR A 4 -62.34 -10.26 15.14
N LEU A 5 -63.02 -9.95 14.05
CA LEU A 5 -62.86 -10.39 12.66
C LEU A 5 -61.44 -10.15 12.12
N ALA A 6 -60.83 -11.17 11.52
CA ALA A 6 -59.66 -11.03 10.69
C ALA A 6 -60.06 -10.46 9.31
N ILE A 7 -59.59 -9.25 8.99
CA ILE A 7 -59.56 -8.74 7.63
C ILE A 7 -58.22 -9.16 7.04
N ILE A 8 -58.26 -10.13 6.12
CA ILE A 8 -57.12 -10.46 5.26
C ILE A 8 -57.04 -9.36 4.20
N LEU A 9 -56.27 -8.30 4.50
CA LEU A 9 -55.73 -7.42 3.46
C LEU A 9 -54.56 -8.18 2.82
N GLY A 10 -54.79 -8.69 1.62
CA GLY A 10 -53.72 -9.12 0.73
C GLY A 10 -52.87 -7.90 0.39
N LEU A 11 -51.83 -7.65 1.18
CA LEU A 11 -50.68 -6.87 0.75
C LEU A 11 -50.02 -7.68 -0.36
N ALA A 12 -50.41 -7.41 -1.60
CA ALA A 12 -49.53 -7.66 -2.73
C ALA A 12 -48.22 -6.95 -2.38
N ALA A 13 -47.17 -7.71 -2.12
CA ALA A 13 -45.83 -7.17 -1.96
C ALA A 13 -45.50 -6.43 -3.27
N THR A 14 -45.64 -5.11 -3.27
CA THR A 14 -45.16 -4.29 -4.36
C THR A 14 -43.66 -4.52 -4.43
N ALA A 15 -43.20 -5.19 -5.49
CA ALA A 15 -41.78 -5.38 -5.75
C ALA A 15 -41.06 -4.03 -5.61
N SER A 16 -40.18 -3.96 -4.60
CA SER A 16 -39.32 -2.80 -4.32
C SER A 16 -38.53 -2.46 -5.58
N ALA A 17 -38.67 -1.22 -6.04
CA ALA A 17 -37.99 -0.74 -7.25
C ALA A 17 -36.52 -0.41 -6.93
N ILE A 18 -35.65 -0.55 -7.94
CA ILE A 18 -34.26 -0.07 -7.87
C ILE A 18 -34.25 1.39 -7.35
N THR A 19 -33.35 1.70 -6.41
CA THR A 19 -33.30 3.03 -5.79
C THR A 19 -31.88 3.59 -5.82
N PRO A 20 -31.67 4.81 -6.35
CA PRO A 20 -30.40 5.50 -6.27
C PRO A 20 -30.17 6.09 -4.87
N GLN A 21 -28.97 5.90 -4.34
CA GLN A 21 -28.59 6.32 -2.99
C GLN A 21 -27.11 6.69 -2.90
N GLN A 22 -26.67 7.20 -1.74
CA GLN A 22 -25.28 7.61 -1.49
C GLN A 22 -24.72 8.54 -2.58
N LEU A 23 -25.47 9.61 -2.87
CA LEU A 23 -25.10 10.62 -3.86
C LEU A 23 -23.80 11.32 -3.44
N ARG A 24 -22.87 11.46 -4.39
CA ARG A 24 -21.58 12.11 -4.22
C ARG A 24 -21.30 13.09 -5.35
N CYS A 25 -20.64 14.19 -5.01
CA CYS A 25 -20.09 15.17 -5.95
C CYS A 25 -18.58 15.23 -5.73
N GLU A 26 -17.78 15.08 -6.80
CA GLU A 26 -16.31 14.99 -6.71
C GLU A 26 -15.87 14.01 -5.59
N TYR A 27 -16.51 12.83 -5.58
CA TYR A 27 -16.27 11.71 -4.65
C TYR A 27 -16.57 11.98 -3.16
N ARG A 28 -17.14 13.14 -2.83
CA ARG A 28 -17.49 13.54 -1.47
C ARG A 28 -18.99 13.69 -1.29
N VAL A 29 -19.46 13.47 -0.06
CA VAL A 29 -20.86 13.71 0.31
C VAL A 29 -21.03 15.19 0.62
N ASN A 30 -21.95 15.85 -0.09
CA ASN A 30 -22.31 17.25 0.09
C ASN A 30 -21.12 18.23 0.26
N PRO A 31 -20.12 18.21 -0.65
CA PRO A 31 -18.90 19.00 -0.46
C PRO A 31 -19.18 20.51 -0.53
N LEU A 32 -18.50 21.25 0.33
CA LEU A 32 -18.53 22.72 0.35
C LEU A 32 -17.29 23.29 -0.34
N GLY A 33 -17.51 24.27 -1.21
CA GLY A 33 -16.46 25.07 -1.83
C GLY A 33 -15.59 24.31 -2.81
N ILE A 34 -16.17 23.60 -3.77
CA ILE A 34 -15.41 22.93 -4.84
C ILE A 34 -15.06 23.90 -5.97
N ASP A 35 -13.89 23.74 -6.58
CA ASP A 35 -13.43 24.59 -7.69
C ASP A 35 -13.51 23.93 -9.06
N GLU A 36 -13.97 22.67 -9.15
CA GLU A 36 -14.17 21.99 -10.44
C GLU A 36 -15.43 22.55 -11.12
N PRO A 37 -15.32 23.32 -12.22
CA PRO A 37 -16.46 23.97 -12.87
C PRO A 37 -17.41 22.97 -13.55
N LYS A 38 -16.94 21.75 -13.84
CA LYS A 38 -17.76 20.65 -14.37
C LYS A 38 -17.68 19.45 -13.42
N PRO A 39 -18.30 19.56 -12.24
CA PRO A 39 -18.17 18.55 -11.22
C PRO A 39 -18.76 17.22 -11.67
N ARG A 40 -18.20 16.13 -11.15
CA ARG A 40 -18.63 14.77 -11.40
C ARG A 40 -19.61 14.32 -10.33
N LEU A 41 -20.72 13.75 -10.76
CA LEU A 41 -21.77 13.22 -9.92
C LEU A 41 -21.72 11.69 -9.93
N SER A 42 -22.02 11.07 -8.80
CA SER A 42 -22.01 9.62 -8.64
C SER A 42 -23.05 9.16 -7.65
N TRP A 43 -23.59 7.96 -7.83
CA TRP A 43 -24.54 7.31 -6.94
C TRP A 43 -24.29 5.80 -6.91
N THR A 44 -24.76 5.17 -5.85
CA THR A 44 -24.88 3.71 -5.76
C THR A 44 -26.34 3.30 -5.91
N LEU A 45 -26.59 2.02 -6.12
CA LEU A 45 -27.93 1.48 -6.35
C LEU A 45 -28.24 0.43 -5.30
N ALA A 46 -29.47 0.46 -4.79
CA ALA A 46 -30.05 -0.59 -3.96
C ALA A 46 -31.21 -1.27 -4.70
N SER A 47 -31.35 -2.58 -4.52
CA SER A 47 -32.48 -3.37 -5.02
C SER A 47 -32.60 -4.65 -4.19
N ASP A 48 -33.84 -5.06 -3.93
CA ASP A 48 -34.17 -6.36 -3.33
C ASP A 48 -34.34 -7.45 -4.40
N GLN A 49 -34.29 -7.09 -5.69
CA GLN A 49 -34.41 -8.01 -6.80
C GLN A 49 -33.02 -8.49 -7.26
N PRO A 50 -32.83 -9.81 -7.46
CA PRO A 50 -31.58 -10.31 -7.99
C PRO A 50 -31.41 -9.91 -9.47
N ASN A 51 -30.15 -9.79 -9.89
CA ASN A 51 -29.75 -9.45 -11.25
C ASN A 51 -30.38 -8.13 -11.74
N ASP A 52 -30.62 -7.18 -10.82
CA ASP A 52 -31.12 -5.86 -11.18
C ASP A 52 -29.98 -4.95 -11.63
N LYS A 53 -30.30 -4.03 -12.55
CA LYS A 53 -29.32 -3.14 -13.19
C LYS A 53 -29.97 -1.84 -13.66
N GLN A 54 -29.15 -0.80 -13.79
CA GLN A 54 -29.57 0.45 -14.40
C GLN A 54 -29.52 0.32 -15.94
N THR A 55 -30.52 0.87 -16.62
CA THR A 55 -30.54 1.01 -18.09
C THR A 55 -30.54 2.47 -18.54
N ALA A 56 -31.03 3.37 -17.70
CA ALA A 56 -31.00 4.81 -17.91
C ALA A 56 -30.99 5.58 -16.59
N TYR A 57 -30.63 6.86 -16.64
CA TYR A 57 -30.74 7.79 -15.52
C TYR A 57 -31.29 9.15 -15.96
N GLN A 58 -31.77 9.94 -15.00
CA GLN A 58 -32.08 11.37 -15.18
C GLN A 58 -31.63 12.14 -13.94
N ILE A 59 -30.86 13.20 -14.16
CA ILE A 59 -30.32 14.10 -13.12
C ILE A 59 -31.02 15.46 -13.24
N ILE A 60 -31.42 16.01 -12.10
CA ILE A 60 -31.86 17.41 -11.97
C ILE A 60 -30.91 18.14 -11.05
N VAL A 61 -30.42 19.29 -11.48
CA VAL A 61 -29.62 20.23 -10.67
C VAL A 61 -30.33 21.58 -10.63
N THR A 62 -30.47 22.14 -9.43
CA THR A 62 -31.07 23.45 -9.19
C THR A 62 -30.19 24.34 -8.32
N SER A 63 -30.41 25.65 -8.42
CA SER A 63 -29.93 26.66 -7.47
C SER A 63 -31.13 27.52 -7.06
N GLY A 64 -31.58 27.37 -5.81
CA GLY A 64 -32.86 27.93 -5.38
C GLY A 64 -34.02 27.40 -6.23
N GLN A 65 -34.74 28.31 -6.89
CA GLN A 65 -35.84 27.97 -7.80
C GLN A 65 -35.40 27.76 -9.26
N GLU A 66 -34.16 28.12 -9.61
CA GLU A 66 -33.65 27.98 -10.97
C GLU A 66 -33.21 26.53 -11.23
N THR A 67 -33.66 25.96 -12.35
CA THR A 67 -33.08 24.71 -12.89
C THR A 67 -31.83 25.03 -13.70
N LEU A 68 -30.71 24.47 -13.26
CA LEU A 68 -29.39 24.62 -13.89
C LEU A 68 -29.13 23.52 -14.92
N TRP A 69 -29.61 22.30 -14.64
CA TRP A 69 -29.47 21.14 -15.50
C TRP A 69 -30.64 20.18 -15.34
N ASP A 70 -31.18 19.73 -16.46
CA ASP A 70 -31.98 18.51 -16.57
C ASP A 70 -31.33 17.67 -17.66
N SER A 71 -30.83 16.48 -17.31
CA SER A 71 -30.19 15.61 -18.30
C SER A 71 -31.18 14.98 -19.29
N GLY A 72 -32.49 15.02 -18.99
CA GLY A 72 -33.46 14.10 -19.57
C GLY A 72 -33.14 12.64 -19.22
N LYS A 73 -33.90 11.70 -19.80
CA LYS A 73 -33.59 10.27 -19.71
C LYS A 73 -32.37 9.98 -20.60
N VAL A 74 -31.24 9.65 -19.97
CA VAL A 74 -30.00 9.27 -20.64
C VAL A 74 -29.86 7.76 -20.60
N SER A 75 -29.83 7.10 -21.76
CA SER A 75 -29.59 5.67 -21.88
C SER A 75 -28.12 5.34 -21.57
N SER A 76 -27.86 4.96 -20.32
CA SER A 76 -26.54 4.54 -19.83
C SER A 76 -26.70 3.80 -18.50
N ASP A 77 -25.84 2.80 -18.28
CA ASP A 77 -25.70 2.09 -17.01
C ASP A 77 -24.59 2.69 -16.13
N ASP A 78 -23.99 3.82 -16.52
CA ASP A 78 -23.00 4.52 -15.71
C ASP A 78 -23.65 5.13 -14.46
N THR A 79 -22.97 5.00 -13.33
CA THR A 79 -23.40 5.56 -12.04
C THR A 79 -22.31 6.38 -11.36
N THR A 80 -21.16 6.53 -12.02
CA THR A 80 -19.97 7.17 -11.47
C THR A 80 -19.38 8.16 -12.47
N ALA A 81 -18.69 9.18 -11.98
CA ALA A 81 -17.99 10.17 -12.79
C ALA A 81 -18.85 10.89 -13.85
N ILE A 82 -20.18 11.02 -13.62
CA ILE A 82 -21.08 11.69 -14.56
C ILE A 82 -20.82 13.20 -14.54
N VAL A 83 -20.27 13.72 -15.64
CA VAL A 83 -19.86 15.11 -15.74
C VAL A 83 -21.09 16.02 -15.84
N TYR A 84 -21.17 17.01 -14.95
CA TYR A 84 -22.17 18.07 -15.03
C TYR A 84 -22.12 18.77 -16.39
N ALA A 85 -23.26 18.82 -17.07
CA ALA A 85 -23.42 19.37 -18.42
C ALA A 85 -24.46 20.51 -18.50
N GLY A 86 -24.78 21.13 -17.37
CA GLY A 86 -25.73 22.24 -17.30
C GLY A 86 -25.13 23.61 -17.56
N LYS A 87 -25.86 24.65 -17.13
CA LYS A 87 -25.43 26.05 -17.19
C LYS A 87 -24.10 26.28 -16.43
N PRO A 88 -23.27 27.25 -16.83
CA PRO A 88 -22.03 27.59 -16.13
C PRO A 88 -22.28 27.86 -14.63
N LEU A 89 -21.45 27.26 -13.77
CA LEU A 89 -21.48 27.46 -12.33
C LEU A 89 -20.63 28.69 -11.96
N THR A 90 -21.06 29.45 -10.96
CA THR A 90 -20.40 30.68 -10.50
C THR A 90 -19.91 30.57 -9.06
N THR A 91 -19.02 31.47 -8.67
CA THR A 91 -18.44 31.53 -7.32
C THR A 91 -19.51 31.59 -6.22
N GLY A 92 -19.35 30.72 -5.21
CA GLY A 92 -20.27 30.60 -4.08
C GLY A 92 -21.65 30.00 -4.40
N MET A 93 -21.93 29.61 -5.65
CA MET A 93 -23.22 29.04 -6.05
C MET A 93 -23.52 27.77 -5.26
N ARG A 94 -24.70 27.71 -4.63
CA ARG A 94 -25.21 26.52 -3.93
C ARG A 94 -26.08 25.71 -4.89
N CYS A 95 -25.70 24.46 -5.12
CA CYS A 95 -26.40 23.56 -6.01
C CYS A 95 -27.08 22.45 -5.20
N SER A 96 -28.33 22.15 -5.52
CA SER A 96 -29.04 20.97 -5.05
C SER A 96 -29.28 20.04 -6.23
N TRP A 97 -29.18 18.74 -6.02
CA TRP A 97 -29.38 17.77 -7.08
C TRP A 97 -29.99 16.47 -6.58
N LYS A 98 -30.64 15.77 -7.52
CA LYS A 98 -31.23 14.46 -7.32
C LYS A 98 -31.16 13.67 -8.61
N VAL A 99 -31.22 12.36 -8.48
CA VAL A 99 -31.19 11.43 -9.62
C VAL A 99 -32.32 10.42 -9.49
N LYS A 100 -32.89 9.99 -10.61
CA LYS A 100 -33.72 8.80 -10.72
C LYS A 100 -33.18 7.91 -11.83
N VAL A 101 -33.53 6.63 -11.80
CA VAL A 101 -32.97 5.62 -12.70
C VAL A 101 -34.07 4.71 -13.26
N TRP A 102 -33.75 3.96 -14.30
CA TRP A 102 -34.61 2.92 -14.87
C TRP A 102 -33.96 1.56 -14.68
N ASP A 103 -34.76 0.56 -14.29
CA ASP A 103 -34.31 -0.81 -14.08
C ASP A 103 -34.17 -1.60 -15.39
N LYS A 104 -33.89 -2.91 -15.29
CA LYS A 104 -33.78 -3.81 -16.44
C LYS A 104 -35.07 -4.00 -17.25
N ASN A 105 -36.23 -3.68 -16.68
CA ASN A 105 -37.54 -3.78 -17.31
C ASN A 105 -38.04 -2.41 -17.80
N ASP A 106 -37.16 -1.41 -17.85
CA ASP A 106 -37.48 -0.01 -18.15
C ASP A 106 -38.51 0.61 -17.18
N LYS A 107 -38.56 0.12 -15.93
CA LYS A 107 -39.38 0.72 -14.88
C LYS A 107 -38.59 1.81 -14.16
N GLU A 108 -39.21 2.98 -14.03
CA GLU A 108 -38.64 4.15 -13.36
C GLU A 108 -38.60 3.98 -11.83
N SER A 109 -37.52 4.44 -11.20
CA SER A 109 -37.38 4.56 -9.74
C SER A 109 -38.07 5.80 -9.19
N ALA A 110 -38.23 5.85 -7.86
CA ALA A 110 -38.39 7.15 -7.20
C ALA A 110 -37.13 8.02 -7.40
N TRP A 111 -37.28 9.34 -7.22
CA TRP A 111 -36.13 10.22 -7.10
C TRP A 111 -35.34 9.89 -5.84
N SER A 112 -34.02 10.02 -5.89
CA SER A 112 -33.16 10.01 -4.71
C SER A 112 -33.53 11.11 -3.72
N ASP A 113 -33.03 10.99 -2.50
CA ASP A 113 -32.91 12.13 -1.60
C ASP A 113 -32.12 13.26 -2.25
N LEU A 114 -32.43 14.50 -1.82
CA LEU A 114 -31.77 15.70 -2.31
C LEU A 114 -30.34 15.77 -1.73
N ALA A 115 -29.34 15.79 -2.60
CA ALA A 115 -27.95 16.04 -2.26
C ALA A 115 -27.55 17.46 -2.67
N THR A 116 -26.45 17.97 -2.15
CA THR A 116 -25.99 19.34 -2.44
C THR A 116 -24.50 19.39 -2.78
N TRP A 117 -24.06 20.52 -3.33
CA TRP A 117 -22.67 20.96 -3.25
C TRP A 117 -22.65 22.49 -3.32
N THR A 118 -21.53 23.11 -2.95
CA THR A 118 -21.34 24.53 -3.20
C THR A 118 -20.06 24.79 -3.98
N MET A 119 -20.10 25.76 -4.88
CA MET A 119 -18.91 26.24 -5.56
C MET A 119 -18.05 27.06 -4.61
N GLY A 120 -16.75 27.00 -4.86
CA GLY A 120 -15.73 27.76 -4.17
C GLY A 120 -15.56 29.18 -4.71
N LEU A 121 -14.35 29.72 -4.55
CA LEU A 121 -13.84 30.96 -5.14
C LEU A 121 -13.07 30.58 -6.42
N LEU A 122 -13.73 30.65 -7.57
CA LEU A 122 -13.27 30.03 -8.82
C LEU A 122 -12.12 30.77 -9.52
N GLN A 123 -11.99 32.07 -9.27
CA GLN A 123 -10.93 32.89 -9.83
C GLN A 123 -10.11 33.56 -8.73
N PRO A 124 -8.81 33.82 -8.95
CA PRO A 124 -7.99 34.56 -7.97
C PRO A 124 -8.60 35.90 -7.55
N SER A 125 -9.29 36.57 -8.47
CA SER A 125 -9.97 37.85 -8.23
C SER A 125 -11.23 37.73 -7.38
N ASP A 126 -11.75 36.53 -7.12
CA ASP A 126 -12.89 36.31 -6.22
C ASP A 126 -12.53 36.46 -4.75
N TRP A 127 -11.25 36.34 -4.43
CA TRP A 127 -10.74 36.76 -3.14
C TRP A 127 -10.70 38.29 -3.06
N LYS A 128 -11.41 38.84 -2.08
CA LYS A 128 -11.50 40.29 -1.78
C LYS A 128 -10.78 40.67 -0.49
N THR A 129 -10.04 39.73 0.10
CA THR A 129 -9.36 39.87 1.39
C THR A 129 -7.86 39.74 1.24
N GLU A 130 -7.09 40.18 2.22
CA GLU A 130 -5.62 40.21 2.16
C GLU A 130 -4.98 39.08 2.96
N TRP A 131 -3.77 38.67 2.58
CA TRP A 131 -2.92 37.86 3.44
C TRP A 131 -2.48 38.69 4.65
N ILE A 132 -2.58 38.14 5.86
CA ILE A 132 -2.12 38.82 7.08
C ILE A 132 -1.29 37.90 7.99
N GLY A 133 -0.39 38.46 8.80
CA GLY A 133 0.48 37.73 9.73
C GLY A 133 1.01 38.59 10.87
N TYR A 134 1.95 38.04 11.66
CA TYR A 134 2.58 38.74 12.79
C TYR A 134 4.08 38.47 12.88
N ASP A 135 4.87 39.31 12.20
CA ASP A 135 6.31 39.08 12.00
C ASP A 135 7.14 39.37 13.25
N LYS A 136 6.62 40.22 14.15
CA LYS A 136 7.32 40.61 15.39
C LYS A 136 7.61 39.42 16.31
N ALA A 137 6.76 38.39 16.30
CA ALA A 137 6.98 37.16 17.06
C ALA A 137 8.20 36.34 16.58
N ARG A 138 8.83 36.73 15.46
CA ARG A 138 9.88 35.96 14.78
C ARG A 138 11.26 36.63 14.76
N GLN A 139 11.49 37.64 15.59
CA GLN A 139 12.78 38.35 15.60
C GLN A 139 13.93 37.39 15.95
N ASN A 140 15.06 37.55 15.24
CA ASN A 140 16.24 36.67 15.34
C ASN A 140 16.74 36.57 16.78
N ILE A 141 16.88 35.33 17.27
CA ILE A 141 17.56 35.03 18.54
C ILE A 141 19.04 34.88 18.23
N ASP A 142 19.89 35.74 18.81
CA ASP A 142 21.33 35.49 18.76
C ASP A 142 21.63 34.26 19.64
N LEU A 143 22.21 33.22 19.02
CA LEU A 143 22.50 31.98 19.72
C LEU A 143 23.71 32.17 20.63
N PRO A 144 23.63 31.74 21.91
CA PRO A 144 24.75 31.86 22.83
C PRO A 144 25.96 31.04 22.34
N GLU A 145 27.17 31.46 22.73
CA GLU A 145 28.36 30.61 22.56
C GLU A 145 28.19 29.30 23.35
N ALA A 146 28.63 28.18 22.79
CA ALA A 146 28.68 26.91 23.50
C ALA A 146 29.87 26.89 24.46
N ASP A 147 29.65 26.53 25.73
CA ASP A 147 30.72 26.38 26.72
C ASP A 147 31.33 24.97 26.70
N LEU A 148 32.23 24.73 25.75
CA LEU A 148 32.99 23.49 25.61
C LEU A 148 34.33 23.50 26.39
N ASN A 149 34.68 24.56 27.13
CA ASN A 149 35.89 24.56 27.94
C ASN A 149 35.78 23.57 29.12
N PRO A 150 36.86 22.87 29.52
CA PRO A 150 38.23 22.91 28.98
C PRO A 150 38.53 21.83 27.93
N ALA A 151 37.52 21.31 27.22
CA ALA A 151 37.70 20.22 26.26
C ALA A 151 38.71 20.56 25.16
N LYS A 152 39.38 19.53 24.64
CA LYS A 152 40.39 19.61 23.59
C LYS A 152 39.88 18.93 22.32
N TRP A 153 40.21 19.51 21.17
CA TRP A 153 39.99 18.85 19.88
C TRP A 153 40.89 17.62 19.81
N ILE A 154 40.31 16.46 19.57
CA ILE A 154 41.02 15.19 19.46
C ILE A 154 40.77 14.51 18.12
N TRP A 155 41.76 13.77 17.61
CA TRP A 155 41.61 12.95 16.41
C TRP A 155 42.45 11.67 16.48
N GLN A 156 42.28 10.78 15.51
CA GLN A 156 43.07 9.56 15.42
C GLN A 156 44.55 9.89 15.16
N ALA A 157 45.45 9.33 15.98
CA ALA A 157 46.89 9.62 15.90
C ALA A 157 47.56 9.13 14.60
N ALA A 158 47.02 8.09 13.96
CA ALA A 158 47.54 7.56 12.69
C ALA A 158 47.24 8.47 11.48
N ASP A 159 46.30 9.41 11.59
CA ASP A 159 46.01 10.35 10.50
C ASP A 159 46.93 11.59 10.56
N PRO A 160 47.20 12.25 9.42
CA PRO A 160 47.86 13.55 9.41
C PRO A 160 47.03 14.60 10.17
N PRO A 161 47.65 15.45 11.02
CA PRO A 161 46.91 16.47 11.76
C PRO A 161 46.36 17.54 10.80
N LEU A 162 45.11 17.95 10.99
CA LEU A 162 44.41 18.97 10.18
C LEU A 162 44.28 18.65 8.67
N ASN A 163 44.65 17.44 8.25
CA ASN A 163 44.48 16.95 6.88
C ASN A 163 44.19 15.43 6.90
N ALA A 164 43.11 15.07 7.57
CA ALA A 164 42.63 13.70 7.67
C ALA A 164 41.90 13.28 6.39
N ALA A 165 42.10 12.03 5.96
CA ALA A 165 41.34 11.47 4.85
C ALA A 165 39.84 11.36 5.20
N ALA A 166 39.00 11.38 4.16
CA ALA A 166 37.58 11.09 4.30
C ALA A 166 37.37 9.70 4.93
N GLY A 167 36.42 9.60 5.86
CA GLY A 167 36.07 8.33 6.49
C GLY A 167 35.81 8.41 7.99
N HIS A 168 35.45 7.25 8.55
CA HIS A 168 34.96 7.12 9.92
C HIS A 168 36.07 6.80 10.92
N ARG A 169 35.96 7.34 12.13
CA ARG A 169 36.80 7.08 13.29
C ARG A 169 35.91 6.84 14.51
N LEU A 170 36.28 5.87 15.35
CA LEU A 170 35.58 5.62 16.61
C LEU A 170 36.45 6.03 17.77
N PHE A 171 35.92 6.89 18.63
CA PHE A 171 36.54 7.38 19.85
C PHE A 171 35.85 6.75 21.06
N VAL A 172 36.62 6.35 22.06
CA VAL A 172 36.09 5.72 23.28
C VAL A 172 36.76 6.30 24.51
N SER A 173 35.97 6.47 25.56
CA SER A 173 36.44 6.81 26.90
C SER A 173 35.45 6.32 27.95
N SER A 174 35.82 6.43 29.21
CA SER A 174 34.97 6.09 30.34
C SER A 174 35.24 7.03 31.50
N PHE A 175 34.23 7.26 32.33
CA PHE A 175 34.37 8.03 33.56
C PHE A 175 33.56 7.41 34.68
N THR A 176 34.00 7.60 35.92
CA THR A 176 33.38 7.00 37.10
C THR A 176 32.68 8.07 37.93
N LEU A 177 31.40 7.81 38.27
CA LEU A 177 30.65 8.57 39.25
C LEU A 177 30.76 7.90 40.64
N PRO A 178 30.66 8.65 41.75
CA PRO A 178 30.63 8.07 43.10
C PRO A 178 29.62 6.92 43.22
N ALA A 179 29.93 5.90 44.02
CA ALA A 179 29.10 4.69 44.13
C ALA A 179 27.70 4.98 44.72
N ASP A 180 27.58 6.04 45.52
CA ASP A 180 26.35 6.55 46.14
C ASP A 180 25.78 7.78 45.40
N ALA A 181 26.28 8.08 44.19
CA ALA A 181 25.88 9.25 43.43
C ALA A 181 24.37 9.26 43.15
N LYS A 182 23.70 10.32 43.61
CA LYS A 182 22.35 10.67 43.16
C LYS A 182 22.47 11.75 42.09
N ILE A 183 22.34 11.35 40.83
CA ILE A 183 22.45 12.24 39.67
C ILE A 183 21.18 13.08 39.58
N THR A 184 21.31 14.40 39.60
CA THR A 184 20.17 15.32 39.45
C THR A 184 20.06 15.88 38.05
N LYS A 185 21.20 16.07 37.38
CA LYS A 185 21.27 16.54 35.99
C LYS A 185 22.58 16.07 35.36
N ALA A 186 22.54 15.67 34.09
CA ALA A 186 23.72 15.47 33.30
C ALA A 186 23.53 16.00 31.88
N GLU A 187 24.49 16.78 31.41
CA GLU A 187 24.43 17.48 30.13
C GLU A 187 25.66 17.15 29.30
N LEU A 188 25.44 16.74 28.06
CA LEU A 188 26.47 16.50 27.03
C LEU A 188 26.41 17.63 26.00
N LEU A 189 27.55 18.27 25.76
CA LEU A 189 27.83 19.09 24.60
C LEU A 189 28.84 18.33 23.72
N ALA A 190 28.53 18.16 22.44
CA ALA A 190 29.44 17.53 21.50
C ALA A 190 29.40 18.21 20.13
N ILE A 191 30.54 18.21 19.45
CA ILE A 191 30.70 18.56 18.04
C ILE A 191 31.76 17.66 17.41
N GLY A 192 31.59 17.41 16.12
CA GLY A 192 32.57 16.70 15.30
C GLY A 192 32.69 17.38 13.94
N ASP A 193 33.89 17.34 13.39
CA ASP A 193 34.16 17.80 12.02
C ASP A 193 34.37 16.58 11.11
N ASP A 194 33.44 16.24 10.21
CA ASP A 194 32.20 16.98 9.88
C ASP A 194 30.97 16.49 10.68
N ASN A 195 30.89 15.18 10.90
CA ASN A 195 29.70 14.53 11.40
C ASN A 195 30.02 13.61 12.56
N TYR A 196 29.07 13.43 13.49
CA TYR A 196 29.29 12.62 14.68
C TYR A 196 28.02 11.93 15.20
N LYS A 197 28.24 10.85 15.96
CA LYS A 197 27.24 10.13 16.76
C LYS A 197 27.84 9.83 18.12
N VAL A 198 27.16 10.20 19.22
CA VAL A 198 27.58 9.93 20.59
C VAL A 198 26.68 8.89 21.24
N VAL A 199 27.30 7.91 21.88
CA VAL A 199 26.65 6.85 22.65
C VAL A 199 27.14 6.91 24.09
N VAL A 200 26.20 6.85 25.04
CA VAL A 200 26.47 6.76 26.47
C VAL A 200 25.84 5.47 27.01
N ASN A 201 26.65 4.61 27.64
CA ASN A 201 26.20 3.32 28.20
C ASN A 201 25.29 2.51 27.24
N THR A 202 25.70 2.39 25.96
CA THR A 202 24.98 1.71 24.85
C THR A 202 23.80 2.45 24.22
N HIS A 203 23.41 3.61 24.76
CA HIS A 203 22.33 4.42 24.20
C HIS A 203 22.89 5.49 23.26
N LEU A 204 22.45 5.52 22.01
CA LEU A 204 22.70 6.67 21.11
C LEU A 204 21.96 7.88 21.67
N VAL A 205 22.70 8.90 22.10
CA VAL A 205 22.13 10.09 22.75
C VAL A 205 22.09 11.31 21.85
N VAL A 206 23.03 11.44 20.90
CA VAL A 206 23.03 12.55 19.94
C VAL A 206 23.75 12.20 18.65
N SER A 207 23.29 12.76 17.54
CA SER A 207 24.00 12.80 16.26
C SER A 207 23.97 14.20 15.66
N GLY A 208 25.06 14.63 15.01
CA GLY A 208 25.15 15.95 14.39
C GLY A 208 26.09 15.97 13.19
N SER A 209 26.05 17.08 12.45
CA SER A 209 26.78 17.29 11.18
C SER A 209 27.39 18.70 11.10
N SER A 210 27.65 19.31 12.26
CA SER A 210 28.19 20.66 12.33
C SER A 210 29.18 20.79 13.47
N TRP A 211 30.38 21.26 13.15
CA TRP A 211 31.37 21.68 14.13
C TRP A 211 31.15 23.11 14.65
N LYS A 212 30.31 23.91 13.97
CA LYS A 212 30.01 25.30 14.36
C LYS A 212 28.87 25.38 15.38
N MET A 213 28.06 24.35 15.47
CA MET A 213 26.83 24.31 16.27
C MET A 213 26.89 23.13 17.23
N ALA A 214 27.14 23.41 18.52
CA ALA A 214 27.17 22.40 19.57
C ALA A 214 25.75 22.12 20.06
N ARG A 215 25.39 20.83 20.12
CA ARG A 215 24.09 20.42 20.66
C ARG A 215 24.22 20.09 22.14
N SER A 216 23.40 20.74 22.96
CA SER A 216 23.18 20.31 24.35
C SER A 216 22.18 19.16 24.39
N THR A 217 22.55 18.08 25.08
CA THR A 217 21.74 16.87 25.21
C THR A 217 21.67 16.48 26.69
N ASP A 218 20.45 16.31 27.21
CA ASP A 218 20.25 15.72 28.53
C ASP A 218 20.57 14.22 28.48
N ILE A 219 21.60 13.81 29.21
CA ILE A 219 22.02 12.40 29.30
C ILE A 219 21.78 11.81 30.70
N THR A 220 21.08 12.54 31.58
CA THR A 220 20.71 12.08 32.92
C THR A 220 20.12 10.67 32.93
N PRO A 221 19.15 10.29 32.06
CA PRO A 221 18.55 8.96 32.12
C PRO A 221 19.49 7.83 31.65
N HIS A 222 20.65 8.16 31.09
CA HIS A 222 21.61 7.19 30.53
C HIS A 222 22.82 6.97 31.42
N LEU A 223 22.94 7.68 32.53
CA LEU A 223 24.04 7.55 33.48
C LEU A 223 23.67 6.69 34.69
N ARG A 224 24.70 6.11 35.32
CA ARG A 224 24.58 5.29 36.53
C ARG A 224 25.72 5.59 37.51
N PRO A 225 25.55 5.34 38.83
CA PRO A 225 26.67 5.29 39.76
C PRO A 225 27.76 4.32 39.28
N GLY A 226 29.03 4.62 39.57
CA GLY A 226 30.16 3.83 39.07
C GLY A 226 30.54 4.15 37.63
N ASN A 227 31.00 3.15 36.87
CA ASN A 227 31.58 3.36 35.54
C ASN A 227 30.53 3.63 34.46
N ASN A 228 30.78 4.68 33.67
CA ASN A 228 29.99 5.08 32.52
C ASN A 228 30.87 5.13 31.27
N ASP A 229 30.43 4.45 30.21
CA ASP A 229 31.17 4.39 28.94
C ASP A 229 30.62 5.43 27.96
N ILE A 230 31.53 6.12 27.28
CA ILE A 230 31.21 7.01 26.16
C ILE A 230 31.91 6.53 24.89
N ARG A 231 31.16 6.50 23.79
CA ARG A 231 31.66 6.17 22.46
C ARG A 231 31.21 7.24 21.49
N VAL A 232 32.10 7.71 20.64
CA VAL A 232 31.78 8.74 19.64
C VAL A 232 32.32 8.31 18.29
N GLU A 233 31.43 8.05 17.34
CA GLU A 233 31.81 7.94 15.95
C GLU A 233 31.88 9.35 15.36
N VAL A 234 32.99 9.68 14.70
CA VAL A 234 33.13 10.92 13.91
C VAL A 234 33.60 10.55 12.52
N TRP A 235 33.03 11.18 11.49
CA TRP A 235 33.47 10.95 10.11
C TRP A 235 33.65 12.25 9.33
N ASN A 236 34.77 12.31 8.64
CA ASN A 236 35.13 13.40 7.75
C ASN A 236 34.57 13.13 6.35
N SER A 237 33.88 14.10 5.76
CA SER A 237 33.17 13.91 4.48
C SER A 237 34.10 14.07 3.27
N ALA A 238 35.21 14.78 3.44
CA ALA A 238 36.22 15.00 2.42
C ALA A 238 37.62 14.96 3.06
N GLU A 239 38.69 14.99 2.26
CA GLU A 239 40.03 15.19 2.82
C GLU A 239 40.17 16.62 3.37
N GLY A 240 40.65 16.77 4.60
CA GLY A 240 40.80 18.08 5.24
C GLY A 240 40.84 18.00 6.78
N PRO A 241 40.63 19.13 7.49
CA PRO A 241 40.53 19.13 8.95
C PRO A 241 39.43 18.19 9.44
N ALA A 242 39.71 17.47 10.54
CA ALA A 242 38.73 16.63 11.22
C ALA A 242 39.05 16.60 12.72
N GLY A 243 38.02 16.45 13.55
CA GLY A 243 38.19 16.52 15.00
C GLY A 243 36.93 16.17 15.76
N LEU A 244 37.09 15.74 17.00
CA LEU A 244 36.04 15.56 18.00
C LEU A 244 36.28 16.53 19.16
N LEU A 245 35.21 17.20 19.62
CA LEU A 245 35.21 17.98 20.85
C LEU A 245 33.93 17.67 21.64
N ALA A 246 34.06 17.24 22.89
CA ALA A 246 32.90 16.96 23.74
C ALA A 246 33.17 17.26 25.22
N LYS A 247 32.10 17.63 25.92
CA LYS A 247 32.08 17.93 27.35
C LYS A 247 30.81 17.37 27.97
N ILE A 248 30.97 16.66 29.07
CA ILE A 248 29.89 16.18 29.94
C ILE A 248 30.02 16.88 31.28
N ASN A 249 28.92 17.42 31.78
CA ASN A 249 28.78 17.90 33.15
C ASN A 249 27.69 17.11 33.86
N VAL A 250 28.02 16.49 35.01
CA VAL A 250 27.08 15.74 35.84
C VAL A 250 26.95 16.42 37.18
N THR A 251 25.78 16.97 37.49
CA THR A 251 25.43 17.53 38.80
C THR A 251 24.82 16.45 39.69
N LEU A 252 25.32 16.35 40.91
CA LEU A 252 24.85 15.42 41.94
C LEU A 252 23.93 16.13 42.94
N ALA A 253 23.16 15.35 43.71
CA ALA A 253 22.23 15.87 44.71
C ALA A 253 22.89 16.65 45.85
N ASP A 254 24.19 16.42 46.12
CA ASP A 254 24.98 17.20 47.08
C ASP A 254 25.52 18.52 46.49
N GLY A 255 25.18 18.83 45.24
CA GLY A 255 25.60 20.03 44.52
C GLY A 255 26.96 19.93 43.83
N LYS A 256 27.70 18.82 43.97
CA LYS A 256 28.98 18.64 43.25
C LYS A 256 28.75 18.40 41.76
N THR A 257 29.70 18.83 40.95
CA THR A 257 29.73 18.58 39.50
C THR A 257 30.93 17.71 39.14
N VAL A 258 30.68 16.61 38.43
CA VAL A 258 31.71 15.79 37.78
C VAL A 258 31.75 16.18 36.30
N THR A 259 32.92 16.59 35.81
CA THR A 259 33.12 16.98 34.41
C THR A 259 34.03 15.97 33.70
N HIS A 260 33.60 15.52 32.52
CA HIS A 260 34.39 14.66 31.63
C HIS A 260 34.51 15.34 30.26
N VAL A 261 35.70 15.36 29.67
CA VAL A 261 35.96 16.09 28.42
C VAL A 261 36.77 15.24 27.44
N THR A 262 36.78 15.64 26.18
CA THR A 262 37.74 15.14 25.20
C THR A 262 39.14 15.66 25.50
N ASP A 263 40.07 14.73 25.69
CA ASP A 263 41.47 15.00 26.02
C ASP A 263 42.37 13.81 25.58
N ALA A 264 43.64 13.82 25.99
CA ALA A 264 44.62 12.79 25.61
C ALA A 264 44.34 11.39 26.21
N THR A 265 43.39 11.24 27.13
CA THR A 265 43.05 9.95 27.75
C THR A 265 42.15 9.07 26.87
N TRP A 266 41.54 9.67 25.85
CA TRP A 266 40.68 8.96 24.90
C TRP A 266 41.49 8.01 24.01
N LYS A 267 40.84 6.93 23.56
CA LYS A 267 41.38 6.00 22.57
C LYS A 267 40.61 6.07 21.26
N SER A 268 41.24 5.69 20.16
CA SER A 268 40.59 5.66 18.84
C SER A 268 40.93 4.44 18.00
N ALA A 269 40.02 4.07 17.10
CA ALA A 269 40.28 3.10 16.04
C ALA A 269 39.75 3.59 14.69
N SER A 270 40.39 3.08 13.63
CA SER A 270 39.93 3.22 12.25
C SER A 270 38.73 2.30 12.03
N ASN A 271 37.66 2.83 11.44
CA ASN A 271 36.41 2.12 11.17
C ASN A 271 35.69 1.58 12.43
N PRO A 272 34.51 2.13 12.78
CA PRO A 272 33.75 1.65 13.93
C PRO A 272 33.28 0.19 13.82
N GLY A 273 33.07 -0.30 12.60
CA GLY A 273 32.42 -1.58 12.32
C GLY A 273 30.92 -1.58 12.65
N ALA A 274 30.21 -2.64 12.23
CA ALA A 274 28.78 -2.77 12.49
C ALA A 274 28.47 -2.89 13.99
N ASN A 275 27.34 -2.32 14.43
CA ASN A 275 26.84 -2.39 15.81
C ASN A 275 27.82 -1.82 16.86
N TRP A 276 28.70 -0.92 16.47
CA TRP A 276 29.68 -0.31 17.37
C TRP A 276 29.06 0.39 18.59
N HIS A 277 27.82 0.85 18.46
CA HIS A 277 27.09 1.58 19.50
C HIS A 277 26.66 0.68 20.67
N ASN A 278 26.40 -0.62 20.44
CA ASN A 278 25.88 -1.51 21.49
C ASN A 278 26.68 -2.82 21.67
N ARG A 279 27.62 -3.15 20.79
CA ARG A 279 28.47 -4.34 20.97
C ARG A 279 29.58 -4.13 22.02
N PRO A 280 30.08 -5.19 22.68
CA PRO A 280 31.35 -5.10 23.41
C PRO A 280 32.50 -4.70 22.48
N LEU A 281 33.36 -3.78 22.91
CA LEU A 281 34.57 -3.39 22.18
C LEU A 281 35.80 -3.83 22.99
N ASP A 282 36.71 -4.57 22.36
CA ASP A 282 38.04 -4.77 22.93
C ASP A 282 38.92 -3.58 22.55
N THR A 283 39.13 -2.69 23.53
CA THR A 283 39.87 -1.44 23.35
C THR A 283 41.27 -1.53 23.97
N LYS A 284 41.74 -2.73 24.33
CA LYS A 284 43.01 -2.91 25.04
C LYS A 284 44.18 -2.37 24.22
N ASP A 285 44.22 -2.73 22.94
CA ASP A 285 45.32 -2.40 22.01
C ASP A 285 45.04 -1.14 21.17
N TRP A 286 43.97 -0.40 21.47
CA TRP A 286 43.66 0.83 20.75
C TRP A 286 44.63 1.94 21.14
N PRO A 287 45.23 2.65 20.16
CA PRO A 287 46.13 3.75 20.45
C PRO A 287 45.38 4.91 21.10
N ALA A 288 46.10 5.69 21.92
CA ALA A 288 45.61 6.97 22.39
C ALA A 288 45.37 7.94 21.21
N VAL A 289 44.43 8.86 21.40
CA VAL A 289 44.16 9.92 20.42
C VAL A 289 45.32 10.92 20.35
N ARG A 290 45.38 11.68 19.25
CA ARG A 290 46.16 12.91 19.19
C ARG A 290 45.30 14.08 19.63
N VAL A 291 45.80 14.90 20.55
CA VAL A 291 45.24 16.22 20.83
C VAL A 291 45.68 17.19 19.73
N LEU A 292 44.71 17.78 19.04
CA LEU A 292 44.91 18.76 17.97
C LEU A 292 45.08 20.17 18.54
N GLY A 293 44.36 20.50 19.62
CA GLY A 293 44.51 21.76 20.35
C GLY A 293 43.25 22.13 21.15
N ASP A 294 43.20 23.39 21.59
CA ASP A 294 42.20 23.90 22.53
C ASP A 294 40.90 24.29 21.84
N TYR A 295 39.77 24.27 22.57
CA TYR A 295 38.55 24.90 22.11
C TYR A 295 38.80 26.38 21.76
N GLY A 296 38.41 26.81 20.55
CA GLY A 296 38.75 28.13 20.01
C GLY A 296 39.86 28.14 18.95
N MET A 297 40.61 27.04 18.76
CA MET A 297 41.71 27.01 17.78
C MET A 297 41.22 27.07 16.32
N PRO A 298 42.00 27.67 15.39
CA PRO A 298 41.76 27.51 13.96
C PRO A 298 41.92 26.04 13.50
N PRO A 299 41.12 25.56 12.53
CA PRO A 299 40.10 26.29 11.76
C PRO A 299 38.74 26.41 12.46
N TRP A 300 38.55 25.80 13.63
CA TRP A 300 37.24 25.60 14.24
C TRP A 300 36.69 26.78 15.07
N GLY A 301 37.54 27.62 15.64
CA GLY A 301 37.09 28.73 16.48
C GLY A 301 36.17 28.27 17.62
N LYS A 302 35.21 29.14 18.00
CA LYS A 302 34.18 28.83 19.00
C LYS A 302 32.86 28.45 18.34
N ALA A 303 32.21 27.43 18.88
CA ALA A 303 30.89 26.98 18.45
C ALA A 303 29.78 27.78 19.14
N LYS A 304 28.63 27.88 18.48
CA LYS A 304 27.38 28.38 19.08
C LYS A 304 26.53 27.21 19.58
N LEU A 305 25.63 27.47 20.52
CA LEU A 305 24.70 26.48 21.05
C LEU A 305 23.52 26.32 20.09
N GLU A 306 23.29 25.10 19.62
CA GLU A 306 22.15 24.76 18.76
C GLU A 306 20.87 24.73 19.60
N THR A 307 20.01 25.75 19.47
CA THR A 307 18.67 25.76 20.06
C THR A 307 17.61 25.57 18.99
N VAL A 308 16.51 24.88 19.31
CA VAL A 308 15.33 24.92 18.44
C VAL A 308 14.75 26.32 18.46
N PHE A 309 14.46 26.86 17.29
CA PHE A 309 13.70 28.09 17.17
C PHE A 309 12.23 27.71 17.09
N LEU A 310 11.46 28.04 18.13
CA LEU A 310 10.03 27.77 18.23
C LEU A 310 9.33 29.08 18.65
N PRO A 311 8.98 29.97 17.70
CA PRO A 311 8.40 31.26 18.03
C PRO A 311 6.99 31.08 18.64
N PRO A 312 6.55 31.99 19.54
CA PRO A 312 5.19 32.00 20.04
C PRO A 312 4.16 32.07 18.91
N VAL A 313 3.07 31.32 19.05
CA VAL A 313 2.03 31.22 18.03
C VAL A 313 1.18 32.50 18.01
N PRO A 314 1.10 33.22 16.88
CA PRO A 314 0.26 34.40 16.77
C PRO A 314 -1.23 34.11 16.86
N TYR A 315 -1.92 34.97 17.60
CA TYR A 315 -3.38 35.11 17.63
C TYR A 315 -3.73 36.36 16.85
N LEU A 316 -4.63 36.25 15.87
CA LEU A 316 -5.12 37.35 15.05
C LEU A 316 -6.61 37.53 15.28
N ARG A 317 -7.10 38.77 15.25
CA ARG A 317 -8.53 39.06 15.37
C ARG A 317 -8.98 40.21 14.48
N GLY A 318 -10.20 40.09 14.00
CA GLY A 318 -10.99 41.13 13.35
C GLY A 318 -12.41 41.14 13.88
N ASN A 319 -13.19 42.14 13.48
CA ASN A 319 -14.62 42.19 13.79
C ASN A 319 -15.40 42.68 12.57
N PHE A 320 -16.70 42.40 12.57
CA PHE A 320 -17.62 42.92 11.57
C PHE A 320 -19.03 43.07 12.16
N ARG A 321 -19.91 43.73 11.41
CA ARG A 321 -21.34 43.85 11.76
C ARG A 321 -22.22 43.12 10.75
N ALA A 322 -23.21 42.40 11.25
CA ALA A 322 -24.29 41.80 10.48
C ALA A 322 -25.63 42.37 10.96
N ASP A 323 -26.04 43.50 10.39
CA ASP A 323 -27.22 44.25 10.83
C ASP A 323 -28.54 43.77 10.17
N LYS A 324 -28.46 42.80 9.24
CA LYS A 324 -29.60 42.21 8.54
C LYS A 324 -29.73 40.71 8.84
N PRO A 325 -30.94 40.11 8.76
CA PRO A 325 -31.11 38.67 8.93
C PRO A 325 -30.33 37.88 7.88
N VAL A 326 -29.44 37.00 8.34
CA VAL A 326 -28.60 36.15 7.49
C VAL A 326 -29.42 34.98 6.94
N LYS A 327 -29.34 34.77 5.62
CA LYS A 327 -29.90 33.60 4.94
C LYS A 327 -28.88 32.47 4.84
N ASN A 328 -27.66 32.79 4.40
CA ASN A 328 -26.54 31.86 4.28
C ASN A 328 -25.23 32.57 4.60
N ALA A 329 -24.25 31.86 5.18
CA ALA A 329 -22.90 32.37 5.30
C ALA A 329 -21.86 31.25 5.15
N THR A 330 -20.86 31.49 4.30
CA THR A 330 -19.78 30.55 4.01
C THR A 330 -18.43 31.20 4.30
N LEU A 331 -17.63 30.56 5.15
CA LEU A 331 -16.28 30.98 5.50
C LEU A 331 -15.24 30.20 4.70
N TYR A 332 -14.34 30.89 4.00
CA TYR A 332 -13.21 30.34 3.26
C TYR A 332 -11.91 30.64 4.02
N VAL A 333 -11.12 29.60 4.28
CA VAL A 333 -9.89 29.71 5.10
C VAL A 333 -8.72 29.05 4.40
N THR A 334 -7.59 29.75 4.33
CA THR A 334 -6.29 29.22 3.91
C THR A 334 -5.16 29.83 4.74
N ALA A 335 -4.01 29.17 4.77
CA ALA A 335 -2.81 29.63 5.44
C ALA A 335 -1.54 29.26 4.67
N LEU A 336 -0.55 30.17 4.67
CA LEU A 336 0.86 29.82 4.52
C LEU A 336 1.34 29.43 5.92
N GLY A 337 1.31 28.14 6.23
CA GLY A 337 1.36 27.62 7.60
C GLY A 337 0.11 26.78 7.85
N ILE A 338 -0.40 26.78 9.07
CA ILE A 338 -1.71 26.19 9.40
C ILE A 338 -2.50 27.14 10.30
N ALA A 339 -3.82 27.17 10.14
CA ALA A 339 -4.68 28.08 10.89
C ALA A 339 -5.90 27.38 11.48
N ASP A 340 -6.20 27.71 12.74
CA ASP A 340 -7.44 27.37 13.42
C ASP A 340 -8.27 28.64 13.61
N VAL A 341 -9.52 28.64 13.15
CA VAL A 341 -10.36 29.84 13.07
C VAL A 341 -11.54 29.73 14.03
N GLU A 342 -11.82 30.82 14.74
CA GLU A 342 -12.93 30.95 15.67
C GLU A 342 -13.86 32.08 15.23
N LEU A 343 -15.17 31.88 15.37
CA LEU A 343 -16.20 32.88 15.14
C LEU A 343 -17.01 33.02 16.42
N ASN A 344 -17.09 34.23 16.98
CA ASN A 344 -17.84 34.53 18.20
C ASN A 344 -17.48 33.63 19.41
N GLY A 345 -16.20 33.26 19.53
CA GLY A 345 -15.67 32.39 20.57
C GLY A 345 -15.89 30.89 20.34
N GLN A 346 -16.36 30.49 19.16
CA GLN A 346 -16.57 29.09 18.79
C GLN A 346 -15.63 28.71 17.65
N ARG A 347 -14.86 27.62 17.82
CA ARG A 347 -14.01 27.04 16.78
C ARG A 347 -14.84 26.61 15.57
N VAL A 348 -14.49 27.10 14.37
CA VAL A 348 -15.16 26.84 13.08
C VAL A 348 -14.54 25.67 12.33
N THR A 349 -13.22 25.58 12.39
CA THR A 349 -12.40 24.53 11.78
C THR A 349 -12.51 23.26 12.61
N ASP A 350 -13.51 22.45 12.34
CA ASP A 350 -13.73 21.14 12.98
C ASP A 350 -12.71 20.07 12.50
N ASP A 351 -11.88 20.42 11.52
CA ASP A 351 -10.75 19.66 11.00
C ASP A 351 -9.38 20.15 11.52
N TRP A 352 -8.35 19.38 11.21
CA TRP A 352 -6.98 19.59 11.68
C TRP A 352 -6.05 19.99 10.53
N PHE A 353 -5.06 20.82 10.88
CA PHE A 353 -3.94 21.19 10.01
C PHE A 353 -4.31 21.84 8.67
N ASN A 354 -5.43 22.57 8.61
CA ASN A 354 -5.85 23.35 7.44
C ASN A 354 -4.77 24.39 7.07
N PRO A 355 -4.30 24.48 5.80
CA PRO A 355 -4.85 23.87 4.58
C PRO A 355 -4.20 22.59 4.07
N GLY A 356 -3.49 21.85 4.92
CA GLY A 356 -2.73 20.68 4.50
C GLY A 356 -1.37 21.06 3.91
N TRP A 357 -0.64 20.05 3.44
CA TRP A 357 0.71 20.18 2.92
C TRP A 357 0.72 20.06 1.41
N THR A 358 1.30 21.06 0.74
CA THR A 358 1.53 21.09 -0.71
C THR A 358 2.88 21.76 -0.97
N ASP A 359 3.34 21.79 -2.21
CA ASP A 359 4.38 22.74 -2.59
C ASP A 359 3.82 24.18 -2.59
N TYR A 360 4.00 24.89 -1.47
CA TYR A 360 3.55 26.28 -1.29
C TYR A 360 4.21 27.28 -2.24
N THR A 361 5.27 26.89 -2.97
CA THR A 361 5.83 27.74 -4.04
C THR A 361 5.00 27.73 -5.31
N LYS A 362 4.11 26.72 -5.46
CA LYS A 362 3.26 26.53 -6.63
C LYS A 362 1.79 26.77 -6.31
N ARG A 363 1.29 26.14 -5.25
CA ARG A 363 -0.13 26.20 -4.86
C ARG A 363 -0.32 26.12 -3.36
N VAL A 364 -1.43 26.65 -2.89
CA VAL A 364 -1.94 26.50 -1.53
C VAL A 364 -3.43 26.23 -1.60
N TYR A 365 -3.92 25.35 -0.73
CA TYR A 365 -5.34 25.01 -0.72
C TYR A 365 -6.13 25.93 0.23
N TYR A 366 -7.44 26.01 0.05
CA TYR A 366 -8.36 26.56 1.04
C TYR A 366 -9.50 25.57 1.30
N ARG A 367 -10.19 25.75 2.44
CA ARG A 367 -11.40 25.01 2.80
C ARG A 367 -12.56 25.97 3.06
N ALA A 368 -13.77 25.48 2.83
CA ALA A 368 -15.02 26.21 3.03
C ALA A 368 -15.83 25.59 4.18
N TYR A 369 -16.45 26.45 4.99
CA TYR A 369 -17.27 26.06 6.15
C TYR A 369 -18.60 26.80 6.12
N ASP A 370 -19.71 26.11 6.37
CA ASP A 370 -20.99 26.77 6.61
C ASP A 370 -21.01 27.32 8.05
N VAL A 371 -21.13 28.63 8.17
CA VAL A 371 -21.16 29.35 9.45
C VAL A 371 -22.45 30.12 9.66
N THR A 372 -23.49 29.81 8.88
CA THR A 372 -24.78 30.52 8.88
C THR A 372 -25.36 30.64 10.29
N SER A 373 -25.39 29.54 11.05
CA SER A 373 -25.94 29.48 12.40
C SER A 373 -25.05 30.13 13.48
N ARG A 374 -23.82 30.52 13.13
CA ARG A 374 -22.81 31.05 14.06
C ARG A 374 -22.70 32.57 14.02
N ILE A 375 -23.33 33.23 13.03
CA ILE A 375 -23.40 34.70 12.94
C ILE A 375 -24.49 35.23 13.86
N LYS A 376 -24.15 36.26 14.64
CA LYS A 376 -25.06 36.97 15.53
C LYS A 376 -25.54 38.28 14.87
N PRO A 377 -26.76 38.76 15.15
CA PRO A 377 -27.15 40.12 14.79
C PRO A 377 -26.22 41.16 15.44
N GLY A 378 -25.83 42.18 14.69
CA GLY A 378 -24.92 43.23 15.16
C GLY A 378 -23.45 42.79 15.13
N ASN A 379 -22.71 43.01 16.22
CA ASN A 379 -21.26 42.80 16.27
C ASN A 379 -20.88 41.30 16.29
N ASN A 380 -19.89 40.94 15.49
CA ASN A 380 -19.29 39.62 15.42
C ASN A 380 -17.77 39.71 15.50
N ASP A 381 -17.14 38.78 16.21
CA ASP A 381 -15.68 38.66 16.30
C ASP A 381 -15.19 37.44 15.50
N VAL A 382 -14.13 37.62 14.73
CA VAL A 382 -13.41 36.52 14.04
C VAL A 382 -12.00 36.46 14.59
N GLY A 383 -11.58 35.28 15.04
CA GLY A 383 -10.25 35.00 15.53
C GLY A 383 -9.54 33.94 14.67
N ALA A 384 -8.22 34.03 14.54
CA ALA A 384 -7.41 33.00 13.92
C ALA A 384 -6.15 32.76 14.73
N ILE A 385 -5.80 31.50 14.95
CA ILE A 385 -4.53 31.09 15.56
C ILE A 385 -3.68 30.51 14.44
N LEU A 386 -2.51 31.11 14.18
CA LEU A 386 -1.69 30.84 13.01
C LEU A 386 -0.36 30.20 13.41
N ALA A 387 -0.15 28.93 13.08
CA ALA A 387 1.07 28.21 13.41
C ALA A 387 1.97 27.94 12.20
N ASP A 388 3.21 27.53 12.48
CA ASP A 388 4.29 27.30 11.51
C ASP A 388 3.93 26.25 10.45
N GLY A 389 3.28 25.15 10.87
CA GLY A 389 2.91 24.02 10.02
C GLY A 389 4.08 23.52 9.16
N TRP A 390 3.77 22.98 7.98
CA TRP A 390 4.80 22.56 7.01
C TRP A 390 5.49 23.72 6.30
N PHE A 391 4.88 24.91 6.29
CA PHE A 391 5.40 26.08 5.58
C PHE A 391 6.70 26.61 6.21
N SER A 392 6.70 26.81 7.53
CA SER A 392 7.81 27.41 8.27
C SER A 392 8.35 26.54 9.42
N GLY A 393 7.66 25.47 9.80
CA GLY A 393 8.08 24.57 10.88
C GLY A 393 9.22 23.64 10.51
N TYR A 394 9.62 22.79 11.44
CA TYR A 394 10.56 21.70 11.19
C TYR A 394 9.86 20.59 10.41
N VAL A 395 10.43 20.21 9.27
CA VAL A 395 9.88 19.15 8.41
C VAL A 395 11.01 18.27 7.91
N GLY A 396 10.80 16.96 7.95
CA GLY A 396 11.80 15.98 7.55
C GLY A 396 12.98 15.88 8.52
N TYR A 397 14.00 15.15 8.09
CA TYR A 397 15.21 14.90 8.87
C TYR A 397 16.17 16.10 8.83
N GLY A 398 17.13 16.12 9.75
CA GLY A 398 18.19 17.13 9.76
C GLY A 398 17.83 18.46 10.45
N ARG A 399 16.68 18.53 11.16
CA ARG A 399 16.22 19.70 11.91
C ARG A 399 16.19 20.98 11.07
N GLN A 400 15.74 20.87 9.83
CA GLN A 400 15.58 22.00 8.93
C GLN A 400 14.17 22.57 9.02
N ARG A 401 14.06 23.90 8.97
CA ARG A 401 12.81 24.65 8.99
C ARG A 401 12.82 25.76 7.95
N ASN A 402 11.66 26.37 7.71
CA ASN A 402 11.48 27.44 6.71
C ASN A 402 11.76 26.99 5.26
N HIS A 403 11.34 25.76 4.91
CA HIS A 403 11.51 25.20 3.57
C HIS A 403 10.84 26.03 2.47
N TYR A 404 9.72 26.68 2.80
CA TYR A 404 8.93 27.47 1.84
C TYR A 404 8.96 28.97 2.13
N GLY A 405 8.99 29.35 3.40
CA GLY A 405 9.10 30.73 3.84
C GLY A 405 9.26 30.82 5.35
N LYS A 406 9.58 32.01 5.85
CA LYS A 406 9.78 32.30 7.27
C LYS A 406 8.58 32.98 7.90
N LEU A 407 7.62 33.47 7.14
CA LEU A 407 6.57 34.36 7.61
C LEU A 407 5.18 33.77 7.31
N PRO A 408 4.59 33.00 8.25
CA PRO A 408 3.26 32.48 8.10
C PRO A 408 2.24 33.57 7.87
N ARG A 409 1.24 33.25 7.06
CA ARG A 409 0.13 34.14 6.71
C ARG A 409 -1.18 33.38 6.76
N VAL A 410 -2.25 34.07 7.10
CA VAL A 410 -3.61 33.56 6.98
C VAL A 410 -4.41 34.46 6.04
N ARG A 411 -5.31 33.87 5.28
CA ARG A 411 -6.31 34.59 4.49
C ARG A 411 -7.68 33.98 4.76
N ILE A 412 -8.60 34.82 5.20
CA ILE A 412 -9.95 34.42 5.57
C ILE A 412 -10.92 35.31 4.81
N GLN A 413 -11.96 34.71 4.24
CA GLN A 413 -13.06 35.43 3.61
C GLN A 413 -14.39 34.80 4.00
N LEU A 414 -15.28 35.61 4.55
CA LEU A 414 -16.66 35.25 4.89
C LEU A 414 -17.60 35.92 3.89
N ASN A 415 -18.31 35.10 3.12
CA ASN A 415 -19.37 35.55 2.23
C ASN A 415 -20.72 35.37 2.94
N ILE A 416 -21.51 36.43 3.02
CA ILE A 416 -22.83 36.48 3.69
C ILE A 416 -23.89 36.82 2.65
N GLU A 417 -24.96 36.04 2.60
CA GLU A 417 -26.20 36.34 1.89
C GLU A 417 -27.29 36.63 2.93
N TYR A 418 -28.00 37.75 2.77
CA TYR A 418 -29.10 38.15 3.64
C TYR A 418 -30.45 37.73 3.07
N THR A 419 -31.48 37.70 3.92
CA THR A 419 -32.84 37.30 3.51
C THR A 419 -33.49 38.25 2.52
N ASP A 420 -33.02 39.49 2.42
CA ASP A 420 -33.46 40.50 1.44
C ASP A 420 -32.77 40.36 0.07
N GLY A 421 -31.91 39.36 -0.10
CA GLY A 421 -31.16 39.10 -1.33
C GLY A 421 -29.85 39.89 -1.48
N THR A 422 -29.53 40.79 -0.54
CA THR A 422 -28.23 41.48 -0.55
C THR A 422 -27.10 40.61 -0.01
N THR A 423 -25.85 40.92 -0.36
CA THR A 423 -24.67 40.17 0.07
C THR A 423 -23.61 41.06 0.71
N ALA A 424 -22.77 40.48 1.58
CA ALA A 424 -21.59 41.13 2.14
C ALA A 424 -20.37 40.18 2.10
N ILE A 425 -19.18 40.76 1.99
CA ILE A 425 -17.91 40.04 2.12
C ILE A 425 -17.11 40.72 3.23
N VAL A 426 -16.66 39.93 4.21
CA VAL A 426 -15.81 40.38 5.32
C VAL A 426 -14.64 39.41 5.48
N GLY A 427 -13.51 39.85 6.01
CA GLY A 427 -12.37 38.94 6.19
C GLY A 427 -11.07 39.65 6.51
N THR A 428 -9.95 39.00 6.25
CA THR A 428 -8.62 39.49 6.60
C THR A 428 -8.25 40.78 5.87
N GLY A 429 -7.69 41.75 6.59
CA GLY A 429 -7.38 43.09 6.10
C GLY A 429 -6.50 43.89 7.07
N PRO A 430 -6.14 45.15 6.72
CA PRO A 430 -5.25 46.00 7.51
C PRO A 430 -5.82 46.46 8.87
N ASP A 431 -7.13 46.31 9.07
CA ASP A 431 -7.86 46.63 10.29
C ASP A 431 -7.76 45.52 11.36
N TRP A 432 -7.24 44.36 11.01
CA TRP A 432 -6.98 43.26 11.94
C TRP A 432 -5.85 43.58 12.92
N LYS A 433 -5.87 42.88 14.05
CA LYS A 433 -4.84 42.98 15.09
C LYS A 433 -4.26 41.60 15.43
N ALA A 434 -3.01 41.57 15.88
CA ALA A 434 -2.33 40.37 16.34
C ALA A 434 -1.66 40.54 17.71
N ALA A 435 -1.53 39.42 18.43
CA ALA A 435 -0.86 39.28 19.71
C ALA A 435 -0.27 37.86 19.85
N THR A 436 0.59 37.65 20.83
CA THR A 436 0.94 36.29 21.29
C THR A 436 0.00 35.87 22.43
N GLY A 437 -0.16 34.57 22.65
CA GLY A 437 -1.15 34.05 23.59
C GLY A 437 -0.67 32.81 24.36
N PRO A 438 -1.59 31.96 24.84
CA PRO A 438 -1.26 30.83 25.71
C PRO A 438 -0.40 29.75 25.02
N ILE A 439 -0.43 29.61 23.70
CA ILE A 439 0.43 28.66 22.99
C ILE A 439 1.81 29.31 22.78
N LEU A 440 2.78 28.86 23.57
CA LEU A 440 4.14 29.43 23.63
C LEU A 440 5.04 28.92 22.51
N GLU A 441 4.79 27.71 22.03
CA GLU A 441 5.46 27.07 20.90
C GLU A 441 4.57 25.96 20.36
N ALA A 442 4.61 25.73 19.04
CA ALA A 442 3.98 24.58 18.42
C ALA A 442 4.68 24.18 17.12
N ASP A 443 4.95 22.89 16.98
CA ASP A 443 5.59 22.30 15.80
C ASP A 443 5.26 20.80 15.71
N PHE A 444 5.16 20.27 14.48
CA PHE A 444 4.81 18.85 14.26
C PHE A 444 5.83 17.86 14.84
N LEU A 445 7.12 18.18 14.80
CA LEU A 445 8.19 17.30 15.27
C LEU A 445 8.55 17.61 16.72
N MET A 446 8.45 18.87 17.13
CA MET A 446 8.88 19.29 18.47
C MET A 446 7.78 19.20 19.54
N GLY A 447 6.49 19.25 19.16
CA GLY A 447 5.35 19.27 20.08
C GLY A 447 4.85 20.68 20.41
N GLU A 448 3.92 20.77 21.37
CA GLU A 448 3.24 22.01 21.73
C GLU A 448 3.37 22.33 23.23
N THR A 449 3.67 23.59 23.55
CA THR A 449 3.64 24.10 24.93
C THR A 449 2.55 25.15 25.09
N CYS A 450 1.65 24.93 26.06
CA CYS A 450 0.56 25.84 26.40
C CYS A 450 0.63 26.30 27.86
N ASP A 451 0.59 27.61 28.08
CA ASP A 451 0.43 28.24 29.39
C ASP A 451 -0.99 28.79 29.56
N ALA A 452 -1.85 28.03 30.24
CA ALA A 452 -3.26 28.34 30.40
C ALA A 452 -3.53 29.55 31.31
N ARG A 453 -2.49 30.10 31.96
CA ARG A 453 -2.58 31.36 32.74
C ARG A 453 -2.58 32.59 31.83
N LEU A 454 -2.10 32.46 30.59
CA LEU A 454 -1.97 33.57 29.66
C LEU A 454 -3.22 33.75 28.81
N GLN A 455 -3.45 34.99 28.39
CA GLN A 455 -4.44 35.39 27.42
C GLN A 455 -3.79 36.35 26.41
N PRO A 456 -4.22 36.38 25.14
CA PRO A 456 -3.70 37.34 24.19
C PRO A 456 -3.92 38.78 24.65
N ARG A 457 -2.83 39.54 24.79
CA ARG A 457 -2.81 40.94 25.25
C ARG A 457 -1.95 41.81 24.33
N ASP A 458 -2.00 43.13 24.54
CA ASP A 458 -1.17 44.10 23.83
C ASP A 458 -1.32 44.06 22.30
N TRP A 459 -2.56 43.82 21.83
CA TRP A 459 -2.94 43.71 20.41
C TRP A 459 -2.34 44.82 19.53
N GLN A 460 -1.50 44.42 18.57
CA GLN A 460 -0.82 45.29 17.61
C GLN A 460 -1.43 45.16 16.21
N PRO A 461 -1.19 46.12 15.29
CA PRO A 461 -1.53 45.94 13.88
C PRO A 461 -0.88 44.68 13.28
N VAL A 462 -1.57 44.05 12.33
CA VAL A 462 -1.03 42.91 11.56
C VAL A 462 -0.07 43.36 10.47
N ASN A 463 0.79 42.45 10.01
CA ASN A 463 1.53 42.60 8.76
C ASN A 463 0.65 42.14 7.60
N VAL A 464 0.57 42.92 6.51
CA VAL A 464 -0.27 42.64 5.33
C VAL A 464 0.60 42.18 4.14
N GLY A 465 0.11 41.21 3.37
CA GLY A 465 0.76 40.65 2.19
C GLY A 465 1.54 39.36 2.44
N SER A 466 1.93 38.67 1.37
CA SER A 466 2.73 37.42 1.39
C SER A 466 4.02 37.61 0.58
N PRO A 467 5.06 38.28 1.13
CA PRO A 467 6.21 38.70 0.35
C PRO A 467 7.15 37.56 -0.11
N GLU A 468 7.03 36.36 0.46
CA GLU A 468 7.96 35.25 0.21
C GLU A 468 7.48 34.30 -0.90
N VAL A 469 6.16 34.13 -1.06
CA VAL A 469 5.57 33.21 -2.05
C VAL A 469 4.27 33.79 -2.61
N SER A 470 3.94 33.41 -3.85
CA SER A 470 2.70 33.80 -4.54
C SER A 470 1.99 32.58 -5.15
N PRO A 471 1.51 31.63 -4.33
CA PRO A 471 0.92 30.39 -4.83
C PRO A 471 -0.44 30.61 -5.51
N VAL A 472 -0.81 29.67 -6.39
CA VAL A 472 -2.20 29.52 -6.82
C VAL A 472 -3.05 29.08 -5.62
N VAL A 473 -4.08 29.85 -5.29
CA VAL A 473 -5.04 29.54 -4.22
C VAL A 473 -6.24 28.81 -4.84
N GLN A 474 -6.55 27.60 -4.37
CA GLN A 474 -7.64 26.78 -4.90
C GLN A 474 -8.25 25.87 -3.81
N ALA A 475 -9.44 25.34 -4.04
CA ALA A 475 -10.15 24.48 -3.10
C ALA A 475 -9.37 23.20 -2.82
N HIS A 476 -9.38 22.73 -1.58
CA HIS A 476 -8.77 21.46 -1.22
C HIS A 476 -9.51 20.28 -1.88
N PRO A 477 -8.85 19.49 -2.76
CA PRO A 477 -9.52 18.39 -3.47
C PRO A 477 -9.66 17.13 -2.60
N GLY A 478 -8.77 16.95 -1.62
CA GLY A 478 -8.78 15.80 -0.70
C GLY A 478 -9.66 15.97 0.54
N PRO A 479 -9.84 14.89 1.32
CA PRO A 479 -10.57 14.92 2.58
C PRO A 479 -9.84 15.77 3.66
N PRO A 480 -10.54 16.29 4.68
CA PRO A 480 -9.93 16.90 5.86
C PRO A 480 -9.22 15.87 6.75
N VAL A 481 -8.29 16.32 7.58
CA VAL A 481 -7.79 15.51 8.71
C VAL A 481 -8.75 15.67 9.88
N ILE A 482 -9.22 14.57 10.45
CA ILE A 482 -10.21 14.55 11.54
C ILE A 482 -9.76 13.61 12.67
N ALA A 483 -10.42 13.72 13.82
CA ALA A 483 -10.33 12.71 14.87
C ALA A 483 -11.18 11.49 14.48
N ILE A 484 -10.60 10.28 14.59
CA ILE A 484 -11.22 9.04 14.08
C ILE A 484 -11.48 8.00 15.17
N ALA A 485 -10.77 8.10 16.31
CA ALA A 485 -10.93 7.21 17.45
C ALA A 485 -10.31 7.83 18.72
N GLU A 486 -10.74 7.34 19.87
CA GLU A 486 -10.15 7.68 21.18
C GLU A 486 -9.65 6.41 21.87
N PHE A 487 -8.50 6.52 22.54
CA PHE A 487 -7.85 5.43 23.25
C PHE A 487 -7.55 5.84 24.70
N LYS A 488 -8.16 5.13 25.64
CA LYS A 488 -7.81 5.22 27.06
C LYS A 488 -6.66 4.28 27.38
N ALA A 489 -5.91 4.59 28.44
CA ALA A 489 -4.86 3.69 28.91
C ALA A 489 -5.44 2.32 29.31
N LYS A 490 -4.92 1.25 28.71
CA LYS A 490 -5.18 -0.13 29.13
C LYS A 490 -4.42 -0.46 30.40
N THR A 491 -3.18 0.03 30.51
CA THR A 491 -2.35 -0.11 31.71
C THR A 491 -1.64 1.19 32.06
N ILE A 492 -1.38 1.39 33.35
CA ILE A 492 -0.66 2.55 33.90
C ILE A 492 0.41 2.04 34.86
N THR A 493 1.67 2.26 34.52
CA THR A 493 2.83 1.90 35.35
C THR A 493 3.54 3.14 35.87
N GLU A 494 4.40 2.95 36.87
CA GLU A 494 5.25 4.00 37.44
C GLU A 494 6.70 3.49 37.48
N PRO A 495 7.42 3.47 36.34
CA PRO A 495 8.79 2.95 36.28
C PRO A 495 9.77 3.74 37.16
N ARG A 496 9.47 5.01 37.45
CA ARG A 496 10.21 5.86 38.41
C ARG A 496 9.22 6.69 39.22
N PRO A 497 9.53 7.04 40.48
CA PRO A 497 8.64 7.87 41.30
C PRO A 497 8.23 9.16 40.58
N GLY A 498 6.91 9.38 40.42
CA GLY A 498 6.34 10.54 39.73
C GLY A 498 6.46 10.55 38.20
N VAL A 499 6.88 9.43 37.60
CA VAL A 499 6.96 9.21 36.15
C VAL A 499 6.01 8.08 35.80
N TYR A 500 4.87 8.40 35.20
CA TYR A 500 3.86 7.42 34.83
C TYR A 500 3.94 7.07 33.35
N VAL A 501 3.81 5.81 33.00
CA VAL A 501 3.73 5.35 31.60
C VAL A 501 2.36 4.73 31.36
N LEU A 502 1.64 5.27 30.39
CA LEU A 502 0.31 4.85 29.96
C LEU A 502 0.45 4.07 28.66
N ASP A 503 0.02 2.81 28.65
CA ASP A 503 -0.08 2.00 27.43
C ASP A 503 -1.50 2.07 26.88
N LEU A 504 -1.68 2.65 25.69
CA LEU A 504 -2.97 2.75 25.02
C LEU A 504 -3.36 1.45 24.29
N GLY A 505 -2.41 0.51 24.15
CA GLY A 505 -2.62 -0.79 23.54
C GLY A 505 -2.87 -0.77 22.03
N GLN A 506 -2.57 0.35 21.37
CA GLN A 506 -2.56 0.54 19.91
C GLN A 506 -1.55 1.65 19.58
N ASN A 507 -0.68 1.41 18.60
CA ASN A 507 0.19 2.43 17.99
C ASN A 507 -0.57 3.18 16.88
N PHE A 508 -0.73 4.50 17.00
CA PHE A 508 -1.45 5.35 16.04
C PHE A 508 -0.83 6.75 15.97
N ALA A 509 -1.24 7.56 14.99
CA ALA A 509 -0.87 8.98 14.90
C ALA A 509 -1.95 9.87 15.48
N GLY A 510 -1.59 10.84 16.32
CA GLY A 510 -2.58 11.70 16.95
C GLY A 510 -2.04 12.64 18.02
N VAL A 511 -2.91 13.03 18.94
CA VAL A 511 -2.63 13.99 20.02
C VAL A 511 -3.23 13.50 21.35
N PRO A 512 -2.71 13.92 22.51
CA PRO A 512 -3.35 13.65 23.79
C PRO A 512 -4.53 14.61 24.05
N ARG A 513 -5.50 14.16 24.85
CA ARG A 513 -6.40 15.00 25.61
C ARG A 513 -6.11 14.81 27.09
N LEU A 514 -5.57 15.85 27.73
CA LEU A 514 -5.28 15.91 29.16
C LEU A 514 -6.49 16.44 29.91
N THR A 515 -6.86 15.79 31.00
CA THR A 515 -7.84 16.27 31.97
C THR A 515 -7.24 16.22 33.38
N VAL A 516 -7.06 17.38 34.02
CA VAL A 516 -6.28 17.49 35.26
C VAL A 516 -6.82 18.57 36.20
N ARG A 517 -6.61 18.40 37.50
CA ARG A 517 -6.70 19.46 38.52
C ARG A 517 -5.29 19.80 38.98
N GLY A 518 -4.74 20.90 38.49
CA GLY A 518 -3.39 21.33 38.83
C GLY A 518 -3.37 22.62 39.65
N GLU A 519 -2.25 22.93 40.29
CA GLU A 519 -2.02 24.26 40.87
C GLU A 519 -1.69 25.29 39.79
N PRO A 520 -1.94 26.59 40.03
CA PRO A 520 -1.50 27.64 39.12
C PRO A 520 0.01 27.54 38.86
N GLY A 521 0.40 27.38 37.59
CA GLY A 521 1.80 27.25 37.18
C GLY A 521 2.37 25.83 37.26
N GLN A 522 1.59 24.84 37.72
CA GLN A 522 2.01 23.44 37.68
C GLN A 522 2.18 22.99 36.23
N LYS A 523 3.38 22.48 35.93
CA LYS A 523 3.75 21.98 34.60
C LYS A 523 3.49 20.48 34.51
N ILE A 524 2.64 20.08 33.58
CA ILE A 524 2.41 18.69 33.18
C ILE A 524 3.11 18.47 31.83
N THR A 525 4.00 17.48 31.77
CA THR A 525 4.73 17.13 30.54
C THR A 525 4.31 15.75 30.05
N LEU A 526 4.01 15.66 28.75
CA LEU A 526 3.64 14.44 28.04
C LEU A 526 4.72 14.11 27.00
N ARG A 527 5.30 12.92 27.05
CA ARG A 527 6.24 12.40 26.04
C ARG A 527 5.65 11.17 25.37
N PHE A 528 5.98 10.96 24.10
CA PHE A 528 5.35 9.93 23.28
C PHE A 528 6.37 8.92 22.76
N ALA A 529 6.01 7.64 22.70
CA ALA A 529 6.83 6.61 22.07
C ALA A 529 6.01 5.45 21.49
N GLU A 530 6.59 4.78 20.50
CA GLU A 530 6.02 3.58 19.91
C GLU A 530 6.30 2.32 20.72
N ARG A 531 7.40 2.29 21.49
CA ARG A 531 7.89 1.12 22.24
C ARG A 531 8.45 1.53 23.61
N LEU A 532 8.62 0.53 24.47
CA LEU A 532 9.23 0.67 25.80
C LEU A 532 10.61 0.00 25.84
N ASN A 533 11.48 0.53 26.70
CA ASN A 533 12.70 -0.14 27.14
C ASN A 533 12.35 -1.33 28.06
N PRO A 534 13.30 -2.27 28.30
CA PRO A 534 13.09 -3.39 29.22
C PRO A 534 12.71 -3.01 30.66
N ASP A 535 13.08 -1.81 31.12
CA ASP A 535 12.76 -1.28 32.45
C ASP A 535 11.37 -0.63 32.54
N GLY A 536 10.60 -0.62 31.44
CA GLY A 536 9.27 -0.02 31.36
C GLY A 536 9.23 1.47 31.06
N THR A 537 10.38 2.13 30.87
CA THR A 537 10.47 3.53 30.41
C THR A 537 10.28 3.65 28.89
N LEU A 538 9.99 4.85 28.38
CA LEU A 538 9.82 5.06 26.92
C LEU A 538 11.13 4.84 26.14
N TYR A 539 11.02 4.14 25.00
CA TYR A 539 12.07 4.11 23.99
C TYR A 539 11.83 5.22 22.95
N THR A 540 12.57 6.32 23.05
CA THR A 540 12.44 7.49 22.15
C THR A 540 13.62 7.67 21.20
N THR A 541 14.62 6.79 21.24
CA THR A 541 15.85 6.94 20.45
C THR A 541 15.57 6.86 18.94
N ASN A 542 14.58 6.07 18.51
CA ASN A 542 14.18 5.97 17.10
C ASN A 542 13.39 7.19 16.57
N LEU A 543 12.98 8.11 17.44
CA LEU A 543 12.37 9.39 17.04
C LEU A 543 13.41 10.37 16.48
N ARG A 544 14.70 10.05 16.63
CA ARG A 544 15.85 10.83 16.17
C ARG A 544 15.80 12.26 16.72
N SER A 545 15.64 13.28 15.88
CA SER A 545 15.60 14.67 16.33
C SER A 545 14.19 15.21 16.63
N ALA A 546 13.13 14.42 16.41
CA ALA A 546 11.78 14.78 16.83
C ALA A 546 11.70 14.73 18.37
N ARG A 547 11.42 15.88 18.99
CA ARG A 547 11.29 15.99 20.45
C ARG A 547 10.02 15.28 20.95
N ALA A 548 8.94 15.28 20.15
CA ALA A 548 7.65 14.64 20.46
C ALA A 548 7.26 14.81 21.95
N THR A 549 7.17 16.07 22.39
CA THR A 549 6.90 16.41 23.78
C THR A 549 5.95 17.58 23.86
N ASP A 550 4.86 17.37 24.60
CA ASP A 550 3.81 18.33 24.83
C ASP A 550 3.85 18.80 26.29
N THR A 551 3.57 20.08 26.54
CA THR A 551 3.61 20.67 27.88
C THR A 551 2.37 21.53 28.13
N TYR A 552 1.70 21.28 29.26
CA TYR A 552 0.59 22.09 29.74
C TYR A 552 0.92 22.72 31.10
N ILE A 553 0.75 24.04 31.22
CA ILE A 553 0.94 24.77 32.47
C ILE A 553 -0.44 25.20 32.97
N CYS A 554 -0.83 24.67 34.13
CA CYS A 554 -2.18 24.78 34.67
C CYS A 554 -2.50 26.22 35.11
N ARG A 555 -3.76 26.63 34.92
CA ARG A 555 -4.29 27.89 35.44
C ARG A 555 -4.66 27.78 36.92
N GLY A 556 -5.13 26.60 37.35
CA GLY A 556 -5.41 26.25 38.74
C GLY A 556 -6.76 26.71 39.28
N ASP A 557 -7.76 26.87 38.41
CA ASP A 557 -9.12 27.29 38.77
C ASP A 557 -10.17 26.16 38.70
N GLY A 558 -9.73 24.89 38.70
CA GLY A 558 -10.62 23.74 38.77
C GLY A 558 -10.15 22.54 37.95
N LEU A 559 -11.11 21.89 37.28
CA LEU A 559 -10.83 20.81 36.34
C LEU A 559 -10.53 21.44 34.97
N GLU A 560 -9.34 21.21 34.45
CA GLU A 560 -8.87 21.75 33.18
C GLU A 560 -8.79 20.63 32.14
N THR A 561 -9.21 20.94 30.90
CA THR A 561 -9.07 20.04 29.75
C THR A 561 -8.29 20.72 28.65
N TRP A 562 -7.31 20.03 28.10
CA TRP A 562 -6.44 20.53 27.05
C TRP A 562 -6.12 19.46 26.02
N THR A 563 -6.12 19.87 24.75
CA THR A 563 -5.67 19.10 23.59
C THR A 563 -4.81 20.04 22.75
N PRO A 564 -3.57 19.68 22.39
CA PRO A 564 -2.75 20.51 21.53
C PRO A 564 -3.37 20.64 20.14
N ARG A 565 -3.17 21.77 19.48
CA ARG A 565 -3.87 22.12 18.22
C ARG A 565 -2.99 22.00 16.98
N PHE A 566 -1.67 22.16 17.11
CA PHE A 566 -0.75 22.36 15.99
C PHE A 566 0.43 21.38 16.00
N THR A 567 0.21 20.18 16.51
CA THR A 567 1.18 19.07 16.47
C THR A 567 0.46 17.73 16.35
N PHE A 568 1.21 16.67 16.05
CA PHE A 568 0.78 15.28 16.20
C PHE A 568 1.99 14.38 16.40
N HIS A 569 1.78 13.21 16.98
CA HIS A 569 2.83 12.23 17.29
C HIS A 569 2.37 10.83 16.86
N GLY A 570 3.30 9.95 16.50
CA GLY A 570 3.03 8.52 16.36
C GLY A 570 3.42 7.76 17.62
N PHE A 571 2.47 7.12 18.30
CA PHE A 571 2.71 6.50 19.60
C PHE A 571 1.68 5.43 19.99
N GLN A 572 2.13 4.56 20.88
CA GLN A 572 1.27 3.69 21.70
C GLN A 572 1.36 4.07 23.18
N TYR A 573 2.51 4.59 23.61
CA TYR A 573 2.82 4.87 25.00
C TYR A 573 2.95 6.36 25.25
N ILE A 574 2.41 6.82 26.38
CA ILE A 574 2.56 8.20 26.86
C ILE A 574 3.25 8.18 28.22
N GLU A 575 4.36 8.89 28.36
CA GLU A 575 4.95 9.21 29.68
C GLU A 575 4.36 10.53 30.19
N VAL A 576 3.90 10.54 31.43
CA VAL A 576 3.31 11.69 32.10
C VAL A 576 4.13 12.03 33.33
N THR A 577 4.60 13.27 33.40
CA THR A 577 5.35 13.80 34.55
C THR A 577 4.75 15.12 35.04
N GLY A 578 5.02 15.46 36.30
CA GLY A 578 4.52 16.68 36.94
C GLY A 578 3.16 16.54 37.62
N LEU A 579 2.58 15.33 37.66
CA LEU A 579 1.37 15.05 38.45
C LEU A 579 1.70 14.89 39.94
N LYS A 580 0.80 15.35 40.81
CA LYS A 580 0.88 15.13 42.26
C LYS A 580 0.32 13.78 42.71
N GLU A 581 -0.57 13.21 41.91
CA GLU A 581 -1.28 11.96 42.18
C GLU A 581 -1.17 11.04 40.96
N LYS A 582 -1.36 9.74 41.19
CA LYS A 582 -1.35 8.73 40.13
C LYS A 582 -2.48 9.02 39.11
N PRO A 583 -2.20 9.04 37.80
CA PRO A 583 -3.23 9.24 36.78
C PRO A 583 -4.19 8.04 36.72
N SER A 584 -5.42 8.34 36.28
CA SER A 584 -6.42 7.35 35.89
C SER A 584 -6.44 7.18 34.35
N PRO A 585 -7.13 6.16 33.80
CA PRO A 585 -7.30 6.03 32.35
C PRO A 585 -8.00 7.22 31.66
N ASP A 586 -8.69 8.08 32.42
CA ASP A 586 -9.34 9.29 31.92
C ASP A 586 -8.45 10.55 32.01
N THR A 587 -7.31 10.47 32.71
CA THR A 587 -6.40 11.61 32.88
C THR A 587 -5.76 12.02 31.56
N VAL A 588 -5.33 11.06 30.75
CA VAL A 588 -4.84 11.29 29.39
C VAL A 588 -5.49 10.29 28.44
N VAL A 589 -6.22 10.80 27.46
CA VAL A 589 -6.85 10.01 26.39
C VAL A 589 -6.12 10.31 25.08
N GLY A 590 -5.68 9.29 24.36
CA GLY A 590 -5.11 9.46 23.03
C GLY A 590 -6.20 9.65 21.98
N ILE A 591 -6.08 10.68 21.15
CA ILE A 591 -7.01 10.99 20.07
C ILE A 591 -6.33 10.69 18.74
N ALA A 592 -6.77 9.64 18.06
CA ALA A 592 -6.22 9.28 16.76
C ALA A 592 -6.71 10.24 15.68
N LEU A 593 -5.78 10.77 14.89
CA LEU A 593 -6.04 11.67 13.77
C LEU A 593 -5.74 10.95 12.46
N SER A 594 -6.55 11.20 11.43
CA SER A 594 -6.30 10.73 10.06
C SER A 594 -7.13 11.54 9.07
N SER A 595 -6.71 11.58 7.81
CA SER A 595 -7.55 12.03 6.71
C SER A 595 -8.86 11.23 6.69
N ASP A 596 -9.98 11.92 6.52
CA ASP A 596 -11.35 11.38 6.52
C ASP A 596 -11.62 10.54 5.26
N THR A 597 -10.92 9.41 5.18
CA THR A 597 -11.09 8.38 4.16
C THR A 597 -12.06 7.34 4.73
N PRO A 598 -13.29 7.21 4.17
CA PRO A 598 -14.30 6.28 4.67
C PRO A 598 -13.78 4.84 4.68
N VAL A 599 -14.12 4.05 5.70
CA VAL A 599 -13.78 2.62 5.74
C VAL A 599 -14.68 1.86 4.77
N VAL A 600 -14.07 1.08 3.88
CA VAL A 600 -14.79 0.29 2.86
C VAL A 600 -14.47 -1.20 2.92
N GLY A 601 -13.40 -1.59 3.59
CA GLY A 601 -12.98 -2.98 3.75
C GLY A 601 -13.24 -3.53 5.14
N SER A 602 -13.48 -4.84 5.22
CA SER A 602 -13.35 -5.60 6.46
C SER A 602 -12.93 -7.03 6.16
N PHE A 603 -12.18 -7.63 7.08
CA PHE A 603 -11.70 -8.99 7.00
C PHE A 603 -11.71 -9.64 8.38
N HIS A 604 -12.18 -10.88 8.42
CA HIS A 604 -12.14 -11.75 9.59
C HIS A 604 -11.93 -13.20 9.14
N CYS A 605 -11.16 -13.99 9.88
CA CYS A 605 -10.98 -15.41 9.62
C CYS A 605 -10.78 -16.21 10.91
N SER A 606 -10.76 -17.53 10.73
CA SER A 606 -10.52 -18.53 11.78
C SER A 606 -9.12 -18.46 12.45
N ASP A 607 -8.14 -17.74 11.89
CA ASP A 607 -6.82 -17.53 12.51
C ASP A 607 -6.74 -16.14 13.20
N PRO A 608 -6.70 -16.08 14.54
CA PRO A 608 -6.59 -14.81 15.27
C PRO A 608 -5.35 -13.98 14.90
N MET A 609 -4.24 -14.63 14.51
CA MET A 609 -3.03 -13.92 14.11
C MET A 609 -3.26 -13.12 12.82
N LEU A 610 -4.00 -13.66 11.85
CA LEU A 610 -4.30 -12.94 10.61
C LEU A 610 -5.32 -11.83 10.82
N ASN A 611 -6.23 -11.99 11.77
CA ASN A 611 -7.11 -10.90 12.20
C ASN A 611 -6.30 -9.75 12.81
N GLN A 612 -5.31 -10.06 13.64
CA GLN A 612 -4.38 -9.06 14.18
C GLN A 612 -3.51 -8.43 13.07
N LEU A 613 -3.06 -9.21 12.09
CA LEU A 613 -2.33 -8.68 10.93
C LEU A 613 -3.16 -7.66 10.16
N HIS A 614 -4.42 -7.98 9.82
CA HIS A 614 -5.32 -7.02 9.17
C HIS A 614 -5.52 -5.75 10.02
N ASN A 615 -5.71 -5.88 11.33
CA ASN A 615 -5.81 -4.73 12.23
C ASN A 615 -4.53 -3.87 12.22
N ASN A 616 -3.35 -4.49 12.25
CA ASN A 616 -2.06 -3.79 12.18
C ASN A 616 -1.92 -3.01 10.87
N ILE A 617 -2.32 -3.62 9.74
CA ILE A 617 -2.30 -3.01 8.41
C ILE A 617 -3.21 -1.79 8.38
N TYR A 618 -4.46 -1.94 8.83
CA TYR A 618 -5.43 -0.85 8.90
C TYR A 618 -4.90 0.32 9.75
N TRP A 619 -4.47 0.09 10.98
CA TRP A 619 -3.99 1.17 11.85
C TRP A 619 -2.73 1.85 11.35
N THR A 620 -1.84 1.11 10.70
CA THR A 620 -0.64 1.71 10.10
C THR A 620 -0.98 2.62 8.93
N GLN A 621 -1.99 2.27 8.12
CA GLN A 621 -2.52 3.16 7.10
C GLN A 621 -3.14 4.41 7.72
N ARG A 622 -4.01 4.27 8.73
CA ARG A 622 -4.63 5.42 9.40
C ARG A 622 -3.60 6.38 9.97
N ALA A 623 -2.56 5.86 10.61
CA ALA A 623 -1.50 6.66 11.21
C ALA A 623 -0.70 7.47 10.17
N ASN A 624 -0.58 6.97 8.94
CA ASN A 624 0.25 7.56 7.90
C ASN A 624 -0.51 8.36 6.85
N PHE A 625 -1.83 8.48 6.98
CA PHE A 625 -2.66 9.24 6.04
C PHE A 625 -3.04 10.56 6.69
N ILE A 626 -2.05 11.45 6.86
CA ILE A 626 -2.22 12.81 7.40
C ILE A 626 -1.97 13.78 6.25
N ASP A 627 -3.02 14.07 5.47
CA ASP A 627 -3.02 14.92 4.26
C ASP A 627 -2.20 14.41 3.06
N ILE A 628 -1.12 13.67 3.31
CA ILE A 628 -0.29 12.94 2.33
C ILE A 628 0.02 11.53 2.85
N PRO A 629 0.36 10.54 1.99
CA PRO A 629 0.74 9.18 2.41
C PRO A 629 2.18 9.19 2.92
N THR A 630 2.36 9.38 4.23
CA THR A 630 3.68 9.46 4.87
C THR A 630 4.32 8.09 5.06
N ASP A 631 5.64 8.01 5.04
CA ASP A 631 6.38 6.79 5.39
C ASP A 631 6.12 6.33 6.83
N CYS A 632 6.23 7.26 7.79
CA CYS A 632 6.03 7.01 9.20
C CYS A 632 5.45 8.26 9.92
N PRO A 633 4.75 8.12 11.05
CA PRO A 633 4.07 9.24 11.70
C PRO A 633 4.80 9.89 12.89
N GLN A 634 5.93 9.33 13.34
CA GLN A 634 6.52 9.61 14.66
C GLN A 634 7.84 10.40 14.61
N ARG A 635 8.79 9.99 13.76
CA ARG A 635 10.15 10.58 13.75
C ARG A 635 10.19 11.87 12.93
N ASP A 636 11.37 12.47 12.87
CA ASP A 636 11.71 13.61 12.02
C ASP A 636 11.80 13.19 10.53
N GLU A 637 10.67 12.76 9.97
CA GLU A 637 10.55 12.39 8.55
C GLU A 637 9.15 12.75 8.05
N ARG A 638 8.21 11.80 8.13
CA ARG A 638 6.79 12.01 7.82
C ARG A 638 6.60 12.55 6.40
N LEU A 639 7.36 12.00 5.45
CA LEU A 639 7.43 12.48 4.07
C LEU A 639 6.59 11.59 3.15
N GLY A 640 6.04 12.16 2.08
CA GLY A 640 5.28 11.44 1.06
C GLY A 640 6.18 10.59 0.16
N TRP A 641 6.81 9.55 0.70
CA TRP A 641 7.72 8.67 0.00
C TRP A 641 7.02 7.89 -1.12
N THR A 642 7.56 8.00 -2.33
CA THR A 642 6.90 7.51 -3.55
C THR A 642 6.93 5.99 -3.66
N GLY A 643 8.03 5.34 -3.25
CA GLY A 643 8.15 3.88 -3.22
C GLY A 643 7.17 3.22 -2.27
N ASP A 644 7.03 3.76 -1.06
CA ASP A 644 6.06 3.33 -0.08
C ASP A 644 4.63 3.46 -0.62
N ALA A 645 4.27 4.65 -1.12
CA ALA A 645 2.95 4.90 -1.68
C ALA A 645 2.60 3.91 -2.80
N GLN A 646 3.51 3.65 -3.75
CA GLN A 646 3.23 2.72 -4.85
C GLN A 646 3.18 1.26 -4.40
N VAL A 647 3.99 0.86 -3.42
CA VAL A 647 3.90 -0.49 -2.83
C VAL A 647 2.54 -0.73 -2.21
N TYR A 648 1.99 0.28 -1.54
CA TYR A 648 0.82 0.10 -0.68
C TYR A 648 -0.52 0.56 -1.31
N VAL A 649 -0.52 1.37 -2.37
CA VAL A 649 -1.74 2.01 -2.93
C VAL A 649 -2.91 1.05 -3.15
N ARG A 650 -2.66 -0.17 -3.66
CA ARG A 650 -3.70 -1.17 -3.89
C ARG A 650 -4.28 -1.73 -2.58
N THR A 651 -3.46 -1.91 -1.55
CA THR A 651 -3.95 -2.26 -0.21
C THR A 651 -4.71 -1.09 0.42
N ALA A 652 -4.26 0.15 0.21
CA ALA A 652 -4.92 1.32 0.75
C ALA A 652 -6.39 1.43 0.31
N THR A 653 -6.65 1.10 -0.96
CA THR A 653 -8.00 1.14 -1.55
C THR A 653 -8.92 0.01 -1.05
N LEU A 654 -8.36 -1.06 -0.49
CA LEU A 654 -9.14 -2.17 0.07
C LEU A 654 -9.59 -1.87 1.50
N ASN A 655 -8.83 -1.08 2.26
CA ASN A 655 -9.22 -0.67 3.62
C ASN A 655 -10.19 0.52 3.61
N CYS A 656 -9.85 1.58 2.87
CA CYS A 656 -10.58 2.85 2.86
C CYS A 656 -10.83 3.34 1.42
N ASP A 657 -11.88 4.16 1.24
CA ASP A 657 -12.03 4.98 0.03
C ASP A 657 -10.99 6.12 0.10
N VAL A 658 -9.96 5.97 -0.73
CA VAL A 658 -8.80 6.87 -0.80
C VAL A 658 -8.75 7.65 -2.11
N GLN A 659 -9.83 7.65 -2.90
CA GLN A 659 -9.83 8.28 -4.23
C GLN A 659 -9.53 9.78 -4.14
N ALA A 660 -10.27 10.51 -3.30
CA ALA A 660 -10.05 11.95 -3.11
C ALA A 660 -8.67 12.27 -2.51
N PHE A 661 -8.16 11.40 -1.64
CA PHE A 661 -6.84 11.53 -1.02
C PHE A 661 -5.71 11.41 -2.06
N PHE A 662 -5.72 10.35 -2.88
CA PHE A 662 -4.72 10.20 -3.94
C PHE A 662 -4.91 11.20 -5.09
N ASN A 663 -6.14 11.61 -5.40
CA ASN A 663 -6.38 12.70 -6.37
C ASN A 663 -5.71 14.01 -5.94
N LYS A 664 -5.55 14.26 -4.63
CA LYS A 664 -4.77 15.38 -4.10
C LYS A 664 -3.27 15.10 -4.21
N TRP A 665 -2.79 14.00 -3.65
CA TRP A 665 -1.34 13.71 -3.60
C TRP A 665 -0.69 13.53 -4.98
N LEU A 666 -1.43 13.00 -5.96
CA LEU A 666 -0.94 12.90 -7.34
C LEU A 666 -0.69 14.28 -7.99
N VAL A 667 -1.36 15.34 -7.52
CA VAL A 667 -1.04 16.72 -7.89
C VAL A 667 0.29 17.12 -7.30
N ASP A 668 0.53 16.82 -6.02
CA ASP A 668 1.81 17.11 -5.36
C ASP A 668 2.97 16.39 -6.06
N LEU A 669 2.75 15.13 -6.49
CA LEU A 669 3.73 14.35 -7.24
C LEU A 669 3.98 14.90 -8.65
N ALA A 670 2.92 15.33 -9.34
CA ALA A 670 3.04 15.97 -10.66
C ALA A 670 3.74 17.33 -10.57
N ASP A 671 3.41 18.14 -9.56
CA ASP A 671 4.11 19.38 -9.25
C ASP A 671 5.59 19.10 -8.97
N ALA A 672 5.93 18.00 -8.32
CA ALA A 672 7.30 17.64 -8.03
C ALA A 672 8.09 17.03 -9.21
N GLN A 673 7.44 16.73 -10.34
CA GLN A 673 8.12 16.14 -11.50
C GLN A 673 9.10 17.15 -12.10
N ARG A 674 10.34 16.70 -12.31
CA ARG A 674 11.41 17.54 -12.88
C ARG A 674 11.17 17.81 -14.37
N ALA A 675 11.87 18.82 -14.90
CA ALA A 675 11.79 19.22 -16.31
C ALA A 675 12.24 18.13 -17.30
N ASP A 676 13.13 17.22 -16.88
CA ASP A 676 13.58 16.07 -17.69
C ASP A 676 12.62 14.87 -17.66
N GLY A 677 11.54 14.93 -16.86
CA GLY A 677 10.54 13.86 -16.74
C GLY A 677 10.71 12.96 -15.52
N GLN A 678 11.78 13.13 -14.74
CA GLN A 678 12.02 12.33 -13.54
C GLN A 678 11.06 12.68 -12.40
N PHE A 679 10.42 11.66 -11.81
CA PHE A 679 9.70 11.81 -10.55
C PHE A 679 10.64 11.72 -9.33
N PRO A 680 10.34 12.43 -8.24
CA PRO A 680 11.21 12.46 -7.06
C PRO A 680 11.06 11.23 -6.15
N MET A 681 11.92 11.16 -5.13
CA MET A 681 11.81 10.17 -4.05
C MET A 681 10.69 10.48 -3.05
N VAL A 682 10.32 11.77 -2.88
CA VAL A 682 9.20 12.22 -2.04
C VAL A 682 8.38 13.30 -2.75
N ALA A 683 7.09 13.39 -2.42
CA ALA A 683 6.23 14.49 -2.81
C ALA A 683 5.35 14.94 -1.62
N PRO A 684 5.35 16.24 -1.24
CA PRO A 684 6.03 17.39 -1.88
C PRO A 684 7.58 17.38 -1.81
N LEU A 685 8.24 17.93 -2.84
CA LEU A 685 9.70 17.79 -3.07
C LEU A 685 10.58 18.65 -2.15
N LYS A 686 10.13 19.87 -1.82
CA LYS A 686 11.02 20.94 -1.32
C LYS A 686 11.80 20.59 -0.04
N VAL A 687 11.28 19.65 0.75
CA VAL A 687 11.87 19.20 2.02
C VAL A 687 13.00 18.21 1.82
N ALA A 688 12.92 17.35 0.81
CA ALA A 688 13.94 16.33 0.53
C ALA A 688 14.09 16.16 -0.98
N GLU A 689 15.00 16.94 -1.55
CA GLU A 689 15.30 16.91 -2.98
C GLU A 689 16.09 15.64 -3.35
N GLY A 690 15.70 14.96 -4.42
CA GLY A 690 16.38 13.74 -4.85
C GLY A 690 15.71 13.04 -6.02
N ASP A 691 16.51 12.26 -6.75
CA ASP A 691 16.04 11.34 -7.77
C ASP A 691 15.38 10.14 -7.07
N GLY A 692 14.11 9.84 -7.39
CA GLY A 692 13.45 8.63 -6.89
C GLY A 692 14.15 7.35 -7.31
N GLY A 693 14.75 7.32 -8.50
CA GLY A 693 15.25 6.09 -9.10
C GLY A 693 14.15 5.04 -9.32
N PRO A 694 14.52 3.85 -9.79
CA PRO A 694 13.59 2.75 -10.02
C PRO A 694 12.82 2.35 -8.77
N ALA A 695 11.57 1.94 -8.96
CA ALA A 695 10.58 1.53 -7.96
C ALA A 695 9.98 2.64 -7.08
N TRP A 696 10.66 3.78 -6.92
CA TRP A 696 10.12 4.95 -6.24
C TRP A 696 9.49 5.91 -7.25
N ALA A 697 10.26 6.33 -8.26
CA ALA A 697 9.78 7.26 -9.28
C ALA A 697 8.59 6.72 -10.08
N ASP A 698 8.50 5.40 -10.22
CA ASP A 698 7.41 4.67 -10.86
C ASP A 698 6.04 4.90 -10.20
N ALA A 699 5.98 5.46 -8.98
CA ALA A 699 4.74 5.88 -8.33
C ALA A 699 3.92 6.84 -9.21
N GLY A 700 4.58 7.68 -10.02
CA GLY A 700 3.92 8.59 -10.95
C GLY A 700 3.20 7.90 -12.11
N VAL A 701 3.39 6.59 -12.28
CA VAL A 701 2.69 5.74 -13.25
C VAL A 701 1.78 4.73 -12.55
N ILE A 702 2.29 4.05 -11.52
CA ILE A 702 1.59 2.96 -10.82
C ILE A 702 0.40 3.50 -10.02
N CYS A 703 0.55 4.62 -9.31
CA CYS A 703 -0.54 5.15 -8.49
C CYS A 703 -1.72 5.64 -9.34
N PRO A 704 -1.55 6.49 -10.39
CA PRO A 704 -2.66 6.85 -11.27
C PRO A 704 -3.35 5.65 -11.91
N TRP A 705 -2.59 4.65 -12.37
CA TRP A 705 -3.15 3.42 -12.93
C TRP A 705 -4.01 2.67 -11.90
N THR A 706 -3.50 2.48 -10.69
CA THR A 706 -4.21 1.74 -9.63
C THR A 706 -5.49 2.45 -9.22
N ILE A 707 -5.47 3.78 -9.08
CA ILE A 707 -6.66 4.57 -8.76
C ILE A 707 -7.70 4.46 -9.88
N TYR A 708 -7.29 4.53 -11.15
CA TYR A 708 -8.20 4.28 -12.27
C TYR A 708 -8.81 2.87 -12.23
N GLU A 709 -7.98 1.84 -12.02
CA GLU A 709 -8.44 0.44 -12.03
C GLU A 709 -9.47 0.18 -10.92
N VAL A 710 -9.26 0.75 -9.73
CA VAL A 710 -10.16 0.58 -8.58
C VAL A 710 -11.46 1.38 -8.73
N TYR A 711 -11.38 2.63 -9.18
CA TYR A 711 -12.50 3.58 -9.11
C TYR A 711 -13.14 3.91 -10.47
N GLY A 712 -12.58 3.42 -11.58
CA GLY A 712 -13.10 3.62 -12.94
C GLY A 712 -13.03 5.06 -13.49
N ASP A 713 -12.45 6.01 -12.75
CA ASP A 713 -12.39 7.41 -13.14
C ASP A 713 -11.29 7.68 -14.17
N ARG A 714 -11.67 7.80 -15.44
CA ARG A 714 -10.72 8.06 -16.55
C ARG A 714 -9.99 9.40 -16.41
N ARG A 715 -10.56 10.39 -15.71
CA ARG A 715 -9.97 11.74 -15.60
C ARG A 715 -8.65 11.74 -14.85
N VAL A 716 -8.41 10.79 -13.94
CA VAL A 716 -7.10 10.65 -13.28
C VAL A 716 -6.01 10.32 -14.29
N LEU A 717 -6.30 9.47 -15.29
CA LEU A 717 -5.35 9.19 -16.36
C LEU A 717 -5.21 10.39 -17.29
N GLU A 718 -6.32 11.02 -17.70
CA GLU A 718 -6.28 12.22 -18.56
C GLU A 718 -5.35 13.30 -17.99
N ARG A 719 -5.45 13.56 -16.69
CA ARG A 719 -4.67 14.57 -15.98
C ARG A 719 -3.18 14.24 -15.90
N HIS A 720 -2.85 12.96 -15.71
CA HIS A 720 -1.47 12.54 -15.39
C HIS A 720 -0.73 11.89 -16.56
N TYR A 721 -1.40 11.61 -17.68
CA TYR A 721 -0.83 10.90 -18.83
C TYR A 721 0.43 11.57 -19.42
N GLU A 722 0.44 12.91 -19.50
CA GLU A 722 1.63 13.64 -19.95
C GLU A 722 2.84 13.39 -19.02
N GLY A 723 2.63 13.45 -17.70
CA GLY A 723 3.67 13.16 -16.72
C GLY A 723 4.17 11.71 -16.82
N MET A 724 3.25 10.76 -17.00
CA MET A 724 3.58 9.34 -17.18
C MET A 724 4.46 9.10 -18.42
N THR A 725 4.08 9.68 -19.57
CA THR A 725 4.83 9.52 -20.83
C THR A 725 6.20 10.21 -20.80
N ARG A 726 6.30 11.38 -20.15
CA ARG A 726 7.58 12.07 -19.90
C ARG A 726 8.52 11.23 -19.04
N PHE A 727 8.00 10.50 -18.05
CA PHE A 727 8.80 9.59 -17.24
C PHE A 727 9.32 8.37 -18.04
N ILE A 728 8.50 7.76 -18.91
CA ILE A 728 8.96 6.70 -19.80
C ILE A 728 10.02 7.22 -20.77
N ALA A 729 9.84 8.44 -21.30
CA ALA A 729 10.85 9.08 -22.14
C ALA A 729 12.17 9.33 -21.38
N PHE A 730 12.10 9.81 -20.14
CA PHE A 730 13.27 9.95 -19.27
C PHE A 730 14.03 8.63 -19.11
N CYS A 731 13.32 7.55 -18.74
CA CYS A 731 13.92 6.23 -18.53
C CYS A 731 14.60 5.73 -19.80
N LYS A 732 13.90 5.81 -20.95
CA LYS A 732 14.42 5.40 -22.26
C LYS A 732 15.65 6.20 -22.67
N ASN A 733 15.62 7.53 -22.50
CA ASN A 733 16.70 8.43 -22.93
C ASN A 733 17.99 8.25 -22.10
N ARG A 734 17.89 7.70 -20.88
CA ARG A 734 19.05 7.37 -20.05
C ARG A 734 19.62 5.98 -20.32
N CYS A 735 18.87 5.09 -20.95
CA CYS A 735 19.37 3.76 -21.26
C CYS A 735 20.49 3.79 -22.30
N LYS A 736 21.31 2.74 -22.29
CA LYS A 736 22.26 2.43 -23.36
C LYS A 736 21.50 2.04 -24.64
N PRO A 737 22.16 1.99 -25.82
CA PRO A 737 21.50 1.61 -27.08
C PRO A 737 20.82 0.24 -27.06
N ASP A 738 21.24 -0.67 -26.19
CA ASP A 738 20.63 -1.99 -25.98
C ASP A 738 19.51 -2.00 -24.92
N LEU A 739 19.02 -0.82 -24.54
CA LEU A 739 18.00 -0.56 -23.52
C LEU A 739 18.41 -0.89 -22.08
N THR A 740 19.64 -1.34 -21.82
CA THR A 740 20.11 -1.57 -20.45
C THR A 740 20.35 -0.24 -19.70
N PRO A 741 20.36 -0.24 -18.35
CA PRO A 741 20.52 0.97 -17.56
C PRO A 741 21.86 1.69 -17.85
N PRO A 742 21.95 3.01 -17.57
CA PRO A 742 23.22 3.73 -17.62
C PRO A 742 24.21 3.19 -16.59
N ASP A 743 25.50 3.49 -16.75
CA ASP A 743 26.55 3.02 -15.81
C ASP A 743 26.36 3.55 -14.38
N LYS A 744 25.68 4.69 -14.23
CA LYS A 744 25.40 5.32 -12.92
C LYS A 744 23.95 5.78 -12.86
N PHE A 745 23.23 5.33 -11.84
CA PHE A 745 21.89 5.77 -11.48
C PHE A 745 21.67 5.56 -9.98
N HIS A 746 20.71 6.30 -9.42
CA HIS A 746 20.26 6.11 -8.04
C HIS A 746 19.24 4.96 -7.97
N CYS A 747 19.32 4.12 -6.95
CA CYS A 747 18.35 3.05 -6.69
C CYS A 747 18.47 2.60 -5.24
N PHE A 748 17.36 2.66 -4.50
CA PHE A 748 17.25 2.16 -3.12
C PHE A 748 17.35 0.63 -3.06
N GLY A 749 16.97 -0.07 -4.13
CA GLY A 749 17.01 -1.53 -4.22
C GLY A 749 15.78 -2.19 -3.60
N ASP A 750 15.89 -3.49 -3.30
CA ASP A 750 14.87 -4.21 -2.52
C ASP A 750 14.99 -3.85 -1.04
N TRP A 751 14.58 -2.62 -0.73
CA TRP A 751 14.86 -1.96 0.55
C TRP A 751 14.42 -2.80 1.74
N LEU A 752 15.32 -3.00 2.70
CA LEU A 752 15.11 -3.79 3.93
C LEU A 752 14.87 -5.29 3.71
N SER A 753 15.42 -5.84 2.62
CA SER A 753 15.54 -7.29 2.41
C SER A 753 16.40 -7.97 3.49
N ILE A 754 16.17 -9.28 3.69
CA ILE A 754 16.89 -10.08 4.69
C ILE A 754 17.89 -11.01 4.02
N LYS A 755 19.18 -10.68 4.16
CA LYS A 755 20.30 -11.49 3.61
C LYS A 755 20.12 -11.80 2.11
N ALA A 756 19.60 -10.83 1.35
CA ALA A 756 19.39 -10.92 -0.08
C ALA A 756 19.71 -9.57 -0.73
N ASP A 757 20.71 -9.53 -1.61
CA ASP A 757 21.11 -8.31 -2.33
C ASP A 757 20.66 -8.40 -3.79
N THR A 758 19.51 -7.80 -4.08
CA THR A 758 18.91 -7.84 -5.41
C THR A 758 19.60 -6.83 -6.33
N PRO A 759 20.17 -7.24 -7.48
CA PRO A 759 20.89 -6.34 -8.36
C PRO A 759 20.05 -5.15 -8.84
N LYS A 760 20.57 -3.94 -8.63
CA LYS A 760 19.88 -2.67 -8.90
C LYS A 760 19.54 -2.47 -10.38
N ASP A 761 20.34 -3.03 -11.27
CA ASP A 761 20.11 -2.98 -12.72
C ASP A 761 18.96 -3.89 -13.16
N VAL A 762 18.78 -5.05 -12.50
CA VAL A 762 17.61 -5.92 -12.69
C VAL A 762 16.34 -5.20 -12.22
N ILE A 763 16.38 -4.52 -11.07
CA ILE A 763 15.25 -3.71 -10.56
C ILE A 763 14.91 -2.58 -11.52
N TYR A 764 15.91 -1.85 -12.04
CA TYR A 764 15.71 -0.78 -13.02
C TYR A 764 14.90 -1.28 -14.22
N MET A 765 15.36 -2.37 -14.83
CA MET A 765 14.75 -2.88 -16.06
C MET A 765 13.36 -3.46 -15.81
N ALA A 766 13.14 -4.12 -14.67
CA ALA A 766 11.85 -4.66 -14.29
C ALA A 766 10.80 -3.55 -14.13
N TYR A 767 11.12 -2.49 -13.38
CA TYR A 767 10.20 -1.37 -13.17
C TYR A 767 10.01 -0.52 -14.43
N PHE A 768 11.06 -0.31 -15.23
CA PHE A 768 10.95 0.38 -16.51
C PHE A 768 9.99 -0.36 -17.47
N ALA A 769 10.09 -1.69 -17.54
CA ALA A 769 9.16 -2.52 -18.31
C ALA A 769 7.73 -2.38 -17.78
N TYR A 770 7.53 -2.53 -16.45
CA TYR A 770 6.20 -2.49 -15.85
C TYR A 770 5.51 -1.15 -16.04
N SER A 771 6.20 -0.04 -15.76
CA SER A 771 5.68 1.31 -16.01
C SER A 771 5.37 1.53 -17.48
N THR A 772 6.20 1.04 -18.41
CA THR A 772 5.92 1.12 -19.85
C THR A 772 4.64 0.37 -20.23
N LYS A 773 4.44 -0.84 -19.68
CA LYS A 773 3.21 -1.63 -19.86
C LYS A 773 1.98 -0.89 -19.35
N LEU A 774 2.05 -0.25 -18.18
CA LEU A 774 0.94 0.53 -17.63
C LEU A 774 0.64 1.79 -18.46
N VAL A 775 1.65 2.46 -19.01
CA VAL A 775 1.44 3.60 -19.93
C VAL A 775 0.77 3.14 -21.22
N ALA A 776 1.13 1.98 -21.77
CA ALA A 776 0.45 1.40 -22.93
C ALA A 776 -1.04 1.18 -22.63
N ARG A 777 -1.37 0.57 -21.48
CA ARG A 777 -2.77 0.36 -21.05
C ARG A 777 -3.50 1.69 -20.79
N ALA A 778 -2.84 2.68 -20.21
CA ALA A 778 -3.43 4.01 -20.03
C ALA A 778 -3.75 4.67 -21.38
N ALA A 779 -2.87 4.52 -22.38
CA ALA A 779 -3.11 5.00 -23.74
C ALA A 779 -4.34 4.33 -24.38
N GLU A 780 -4.53 3.02 -24.19
CA GLU A 780 -5.72 2.29 -24.65
C GLU A 780 -7.01 2.86 -24.03
N VAL A 781 -7.01 3.03 -22.71
CA VAL A 781 -8.14 3.60 -21.97
C VAL A 781 -8.48 5.01 -22.46
N LEU A 782 -7.47 5.80 -22.83
CA LEU A 782 -7.64 7.17 -23.34
C LEU A 782 -7.90 7.24 -24.86
N GLY A 783 -7.97 6.09 -25.55
CA GLY A 783 -8.20 6.04 -26.99
C GLY A 783 -6.99 6.50 -27.85
N LYS A 784 -5.80 6.58 -27.26
CA LYS A 784 -4.55 6.99 -27.92
C LYS A 784 -3.87 5.77 -28.57
N LYS A 785 -4.45 5.27 -29.68
CA LYS A 785 -4.06 4.00 -30.33
C LYS A 785 -2.57 3.93 -30.71
N ASP A 786 -2.02 5.00 -31.29
CA ASP A 786 -0.61 5.02 -31.73
C ASP A 786 0.35 4.96 -30.55
N ASP A 787 0.04 5.67 -29.46
CA ASP A 787 0.82 5.60 -28.22
C ASP A 787 0.73 4.21 -27.59
N ALA A 788 -0.46 3.60 -27.56
CA ALA A 788 -0.63 2.25 -27.05
C ALA A 788 0.26 1.25 -27.80
N ALA A 789 0.22 1.26 -29.14
CA ALA A 789 1.06 0.41 -29.97
C ALA A 789 2.56 0.67 -29.74
N LYS A 790 2.97 1.95 -29.67
CA LYS A 790 4.35 2.37 -29.40
C LYS A 790 4.86 1.84 -28.05
N TYR A 791 4.08 1.97 -26.98
CA TYR A 791 4.51 1.56 -25.65
C TYR A 791 4.40 0.04 -25.44
N HIS A 792 3.46 -0.66 -26.10
CA HIS A 792 3.48 -2.13 -26.16
C HIS A 792 4.74 -2.65 -26.84
N GLN A 793 5.13 -2.05 -27.97
CA GLN A 793 6.38 -2.42 -28.64
C GLN A 793 7.59 -2.16 -27.74
N LEU A 794 7.65 -0.98 -27.10
CA LEU A 794 8.75 -0.66 -26.18
C LEU A 794 8.80 -1.63 -24.99
N PHE A 795 7.66 -2.04 -24.42
CA PHE A 795 7.62 -3.06 -23.38
C PHE A 795 8.23 -4.39 -23.87
N ASN A 796 7.86 -4.84 -25.07
CA ASN A 796 8.40 -6.06 -25.66
C ASN A 796 9.92 -5.95 -25.91
N ASP A 797 10.39 -4.80 -26.36
CA ASP A 797 11.83 -4.53 -26.58
C ASP A 797 12.60 -4.57 -25.24
N ILE A 798 12.07 -3.94 -24.18
CA ILE A 798 12.66 -3.96 -22.84
C ILE A 798 12.66 -5.40 -22.29
N ARG A 799 11.57 -6.16 -22.49
CA ARG A 799 11.48 -7.57 -22.09
C ARG A 799 12.55 -8.42 -22.77
N ALA A 800 12.76 -8.24 -24.07
CA ALA A 800 13.81 -8.94 -24.80
C ALA A 800 15.21 -8.57 -24.29
N ALA A 801 15.46 -7.27 -24.03
CA ALA A 801 16.71 -6.80 -23.44
C ALA A 801 16.95 -7.36 -22.02
N PHE A 802 15.91 -7.44 -21.19
CA PHE A 802 15.98 -8.02 -19.85
C PHE A 802 16.38 -9.51 -19.90
N ASN A 803 15.73 -10.30 -20.76
CA ASN A 803 16.07 -11.72 -20.92
C ASN A 803 17.52 -11.90 -21.37
N LYS A 804 17.95 -11.13 -22.37
CA LYS A 804 19.32 -11.17 -22.88
C LYS A 804 20.37 -10.80 -21.83
N ALA A 805 20.10 -9.78 -21.01
CA ALA A 805 21.07 -9.22 -20.07
C ALA A 805 21.16 -10.00 -18.75
N TYR A 806 20.05 -10.60 -18.29
CA TYR A 806 19.95 -11.08 -16.91
C TYR A 806 19.48 -12.53 -16.77
N VAL A 807 18.95 -13.17 -17.80
CA VAL A 807 18.40 -14.53 -17.71
C VAL A 807 19.34 -15.54 -18.37
N GLY A 808 19.85 -16.47 -17.56
CA GLY A 808 20.75 -17.52 -18.04
C GLY A 808 20.06 -18.63 -18.85
N PRO A 809 20.84 -19.52 -19.50
CA PRO A 809 20.32 -20.65 -20.26
C PRO A 809 19.50 -21.62 -19.39
N GLU A 810 19.79 -21.73 -18.09
CA GLU A 810 19.03 -22.52 -17.12
C GLU A 810 17.87 -21.75 -16.46
N GLY A 811 17.56 -20.53 -16.91
CA GLY A 811 16.47 -19.71 -16.39
C GLY A 811 16.76 -19.00 -15.06
N ARG A 812 17.98 -19.13 -14.52
CA ARG A 812 18.41 -18.33 -13.37
C ARG A 812 18.53 -16.86 -13.76
N ILE A 813 18.01 -15.98 -12.91
CA ILE A 813 18.11 -14.54 -13.11
C ILE A 813 19.31 -14.02 -12.29
N LYS A 814 20.09 -13.11 -12.86
CA LYS A 814 21.22 -12.45 -12.19
C LYS A 814 20.82 -12.03 -10.76
N GLY A 815 21.61 -12.44 -9.78
CA GLY A 815 21.36 -12.18 -8.35
C GLY A 815 20.71 -13.33 -7.60
N ASN A 816 19.85 -14.13 -8.25
CA ASN A 816 19.24 -15.35 -7.68
C ASN A 816 18.60 -15.12 -6.30
N THR A 817 17.87 -14.01 -6.14
CA THR A 817 17.10 -13.67 -4.93
C THR A 817 15.61 -13.93 -5.13
N GLN A 818 14.83 -14.06 -4.06
CA GLN A 818 13.36 -14.15 -4.17
C GLN A 818 12.80 -12.97 -4.99
N CYS A 819 13.28 -11.76 -4.73
CA CYS A 819 12.81 -10.55 -5.38
C CYS A 819 13.01 -10.55 -6.90
N VAL A 820 14.13 -11.02 -7.45
CA VAL A 820 14.30 -11.06 -8.93
C VAL A 820 13.28 -11.97 -9.59
N TYR A 821 12.98 -13.11 -8.98
CA TYR A 821 11.97 -14.04 -9.51
C TYR A 821 10.56 -13.47 -9.36
N VAL A 822 10.26 -12.87 -8.21
CA VAL A 822 8.98 -12.18 -7.97
C VAL A 822 8.73 -11.10 -9.01
N LEU A 823 9.66 -10.17 -9.21
CA LEU A 823 9.49 -9.07 -10.18
C LEU A 823 9.35 -9.60 -11.61
N ALA A 824 10.14 -10.61 -11.99
CA ALA A 824 10.09 -11.18 -13.33
C ALA A 824 8.75 -11.89 -13.62
N ILE A 825 8.20 -12.60 -12.63
CA ILE A 825 6.89 -13.27 -12.72
C ILE A 825 5.75 -12.25 -12.68
N ALA A 826 5.80 -11.29 -11.74
CA ALA A 826 4.74 -10.31 -11.55
C ALA A 826 4.58 -9.39 -12.77
N PHE A 827 5.70 -8.97 -13.39
CA PHE A 827 5.71 -8.00 -14.48
C PHE A 827 5.73 -8.64 -15.89
N ASP A 828 5.56 -9.96 -16.00
CA ASP A 828 5.52 -10.71 -17.26
C ASP A 828 6.81 -10.55 -18.10
N LEU A 829 7.97 -10.66 -17.45
CA LEU A 829 9.26 -10.41 -18.08
C LEU A 829 9.88 -11.63 -18.75
N LEU A 830 9.32 -12.83 -18.57
CA LEU A 830 9.94 -14.07 -19.00
C LEU A 830 9.08 -14.78 -20.05
N ASP A 831 9.74 -15.54 -20.93
CA ASP A 831 9.05 -16.50 -21.80
C ASP A 831 8.41 -17.64 -20.97
N PRO A 832 7.42 -18.38 -21.49
CA PRO A 832 6.68 -19.39 -20.73
C PRO A 832 7.57 -20.46 -20.05
N ASP A 833 8.57 -21.00 -20.75
CA ASP A 833 9.46 -22.01 -20.18
C ASP A 833 10.38 -21.45 -19.09
N LYS A 834 10.86 -20.22 -19.28
CA LYS A 834 11.66 -19.51 -18.27
C LYS A 834 10.82 -19.12 -17.06
N THR A 835 9.53 -18.84 -17.25
CA THR A 835 8.58 -18.57 -16.17
C THR A 835 8.41 -19.80 -15.27
N LYS A 836 8.30 -21.01 -15.84
CA LYS A 836 8.23 -22.26 -15.06
C LYS A 836 9.49 -22.49 -14.21
N LEU A 837 10.67 -22.26 -14.79
CA LEU A 837 11.95 -22.38 -14.07
C LEU A 837 12.08 -21.32 -12.97
N ALA A 838 11.73 -20.07 -13.25
CA ALA A 838 11.72 -19.00 -12.25
C ALA A 838 10.77 -19.31 -11.09
N ALA A 839 9.59 -19.87 -11.38
CA ALA A 839 8.62 -20.31 -10.39
C ALA A 839 9.20 -21.40 -9.47
N GLN A 840 9.88 -22.39 -10.06
CA GLN A 840 10.59 -23.44 -9.32
C GLN A 840 11.66 -22.84 -8.40
N TYR A 841 12.55 -21.99 -8.91
CA TYR A 841 13.64 -21.41 -8.12
C TYR A 841 13.14 -20.51 -6.98
N LEU A 842 12.04 -19.76 -7.19
CA LEU A 842 11.43 -18.96 -6.13
C LEU A 842 10.96 -19.84 -4.97
N VAL A 843 10.23 -20.92 -5.27
CA VAL A 843 9.75 -21.88 -4.27
C VAL A 843 10.91 -22.55 -3.55
N GLU A 844 11.90 -23.06 -4.29
CA GLU A 844 13.07 -23.73 -3.71
C GLU A 844 13.83 -22.82 -2.75
N ASP A 845 14.03 -21.54 -3.10
CA ASP A 845 14.68 -20.59 -2.19
C ASP A 845 13.86 -20.37 -0.91
N ILE A 846 12.53 -20.17 -1.01
CA ILE A 846 11.65 -20.02 0.15
C ILE A 846 11.71 -21.26 1.06
N GLU A 847 11.59 -22.45 0.49
CA GLU A 847 11.59 -23.71 1.24
C GLU A 847 12.97 -23.97 1.88
N SER A 848 14.07 -23.69 1.16
CA SER A 848 15.44 -23.82 1.70
C SER A 848 15.73 -22.90 2.89
N ARG A 849 14.98 -21.79 3.00
CA ARG A 849 15.03 -20.86 4.14
C ARG A 849 14.05 -21.23 5.25
N GLY A 850 13.52 -22.45 5.23
CA GLY A 850 12.54 -22.92 6.22
C GLY A 850 11.20 -22.22 6.09
N ASN A 851 10.76 -21.91 4.86
CA ASN A 851 9.54 -21.15 4.55
C ASN A 851 9.55 -19.72 5.11
N HIS A 852 10.66 -19.02 4.91
CA HIS A 852 10.79 -17.60 5.24
C HIS A 852 10.98 -16.76 3.97
N LEU A 853 10.39 -15.56 4.00
CA LEU A 853 10.67 -14.53 3.01
C LEU A 853 12.07 -13.95 3.22
N SER A 854 12.66 -13.46 2.14
CA SER A 854 13.89 -12.66 2.18
C SER A 854 13.71 -11.28 1.56
N THR A 855 12.49 -10.96 1.10
CA THR A 855 12.16 -9.77 0.32
C THR A 855 12.11 -8.50 1.17
N GLY A 856 12.55 -7.40 0.55
CA GLY A 856 12.33 -6.04 1.02
C GLY A 856 11.00 -5.48 0.54
N PHE A 857 10.87 -4.14 0.49
CA PHE A 857 9.60 -3.46 0.18
C PHE A 857 9.00 -3.89 -1.16
N ILE A 858 9.80 -3.81 -2.22
CA ILE A 858 9.33 -4.02 -3.59
C ILE A 858 9.13 -5.50 -3.90
N GLY A 859 9.92 -6.40 -3.29
CA GLY A 859 9.70 -7.83 -3.42
C GLY A 859 8.47 -8.30 -2.63
N THR A 860 8.27 -7.78 -1.42
CA THR A 860 7.17 -8.21 -0.54
C THR A 860 5.81 -7.83 -1.10
N LYS A 861 5.71 -6.66 -1.76
CA LYS A 861 4.52 -6.20 -2.48
C LYS A 861 3.89 -7.31 -3.31
N ASP A 862 4.71 -7.93 -4.16
CA ASP A 862 4.24 -8.85 -5.20
C ASP A 862 4.53 -10.31 -4.88
N LEU A 863 5.30 -10.64 -3.84
CA LEU A 863 5.70 -12.03 -3.50
C LEU A 863 4.50 -12.98 -3.46
N MET A 864 3.49 -12.62 -2.69
CA MET A 864 2.31 -13.46 -2.49
C MET A 864 1.47 -13.54 -3.77
N LEU A 865 1.36 -12.44 -4.52
CA LEU A 865 0.64 -12.38 -5.80
C LEU A 865 1.35 -13.21 -6.88
N ALA A 866 2.68 -13.20 -6.91
CA ALA A 866 3.49 -14.03 -7.79
C ALA A 866 3.31 -15.51 -7.46
N LEU A 867 3.31 -15.89 -6.19
CA LEU A 867 3.01 -17.26 -5.74
C LEU A 867 1.59 -17.70 -6.17
N ALA A 868 0.59 -16.84 -6.03
CA ALA A 868 -0.76 -17.12 -6.50
C ALA A 868 -0.80 -17.31 -8.03
N LYS A 869 -0.10 -16.46 -8.78
CA LYS A 869 -0.02 -16.50 -10.25
C LYS A 869 0.60 -17.81 -10.77
N ILE A 870 1.54 -18.40 -10.04
CA ILE A 870 2.17 -19.69 -10.38
C ILE A 870 1.46 -20.90 -9.73
N GLY A 871 0.30 -20.70 -9.10
CA GLY A 871 -0.47 -21.79 -8.48
C GLY A 871 0.14 -22.35 -7.19
N ARG A 872 0.99 -21.59 -6.49
CA ARG A 872 1.68 -22.01 -5.25
C ARG A 872 1.18 -21.29 -4.00
N ASN A 873 -0.16 -21.18 -3.89
CA ASN A 873 -0.78 -20.63 -2.68
C ASN A 873 -0.53 -21.49 -1.43
N ASP A 874 -0.19 -22.78 -1.58
CA ASP A 874 0.31 -23.63 -0.50
C ASP A 874 1.56 -23.04 0.17
N VAL A 875 2.50 -22.50 -0.61
CA VAL A 875 3.71 -21.83 -0.10
C VAL A 875 3.38 -20.47 0.49
N ALA A 876 2.46 -19.73 -0.14
CA ALA A 876 1.98 -18.45 0.37
C ALA A 876 1.39 -18.61 1.79
N TYR A 877 0.55 -19.63 2.02
CA TYR A 877 0.02 -19.92 3.35
C TYR A 877 1.11 -20.30 4.37
N LYS A 878 2.15 -21.04 3.96
CA LYS A 878 3.30 -21.33 4.85
C LYS A 878 4.00 -20.04 5.29
N LEU A 879 4.26 -19.11 4.38
CA LEU A 879 4.82 -17.79 4.70
C LEU A 879 3.91 -16.97 5.61
N LEU A 880 2.61 -16.95 5.29
CA LEU A 880 1.63 -16.13 6.00
C LEU A 880 1.38 -16.59 7.44
N HIS A 881 1.40 -17.91 7.70
CA HIS A 881 1.21 -18.48 9.03
C HIS A 881 2.51 -18.59 9.85
N ASN A 882 3.66 -18.30 9.26
CA ASN A 882 4.93 -18.34 9.95
C ASN A 882 5.00 -17.25 11.04
N ASP A 883 5.42 -17.62 12.25
CA ASP A 883 5.58 -16.72 13.39
C ASP A 883 7.03 -16.62 13.90
N THR A 884 7.99 -17.20 13.16
CA THR A 884 9.43 -17.06 13.42
C THR A 884 10.07 -16.02 12.49
N PHE A 885 11.20 -15.45 12.93
CA PHE A 885 11.86 -14.38 12.19
C PHE A 885 12.53 -14.89 10.89
N PRO A 886 12.37 -14.19 9.74
CA PRO A 886 11.51 -13.02 9.48
C PRO A 886 10.09 -13.39 9.03
N SER A 887 9.07 -12.81 9.66
CA SER A 887 7.66 -12.97 9.25
C SER A 887 6.76 -11.88 9.85
N TRP A 888 5.54 -11.74 9.32
CA TRP A 888 4.51 -10.90 9.96
C TRP A 888 4.07 -11.47 11.31
N GLY A 889 3.95 -12.80 11.43
CA GLY A 889 3.58 -13.44 12.69
C GLY A 889 4.61 -13.19 13.79
N PHE A 890 5.89 -13.09 13.44
CA PHE A 890 6.95 -12.77 14.39
C PHE A 890 6.76 -11.42 15.08
N SER A 891 6.48 -10.34 14.33
CA SER A 891 6.28 -9.03 14.95
C SER A 891 5.01 -9.00 15.81
N ILE A 892 3.93 -9.64 15.36
CA ILE A 892 2.67 -9.79 16.11
C ILE A 892 2.89 -10.53 17.43
N ARG A 893 3.61 -11.66 17.39
CA ARG A 893 3.98 -12.45 18.57
C ARG A 893 4.76 -11.62 19.60
N HIS A 894 5.48 -10.60 19.14
CA HIS A 894 6.24 -9.68 19.98
C HIS A 894 5.54 -8.33 20.20
N GLY A 895 4.20 -8.32 20.14
CA GLY A 895 3.35 -7.22 20.59
C GLY A 895 3.11 -6.12 19.57
N ALA A 896 3.39 -6.35 18.28
CA ALA A 896 3.09 -5.37 17.24
C ALA A 896 1.58 -5.14 17.09
N THR A 897 1.15 -3.88 17.19
CA THR A 897 -0.21 -3.41 16.85
C THR A 897 -0.24 -2.61 15.54
N SER A 898 0.88 -2.58 14.83
CA SER A 898 1.13 -1.86 13.57
C SER A 898 2.19 -2.62 12.77
N ILE A 899 2.39 -2.27 11.51
CA ILE A 899 3.43 -2.84 10.66
C ILE A 899 4.74 -2.09 10.91
N TRP A 900 5.82 -2.82 11.15
CA TRP A 900 7.15 -2.24 11.39
C TRP A 900 7.84 -1.94 10.06
N GLU A 901 8.73 -0.96 10.06
CA GLU A 901 9.58 -0.62 8.90
C GLU A 901 10.54 -1.75 8.55
N ARG A 902 11.04 -2.46 9.57
CA ARG A 902 11.98 -3.58 9.42
C ARG A 902 11.36 -4.88 9.93
N TRP A 903 11.66 -5.98 9.24
CA TRP A 903 11.37 -7.33 9.75
C TRP A 903 12.01 -7.61 11.12
N ASP A 904 13.18 -7.02 11.36
CA ASP A 904 13.95 -7.15 12.59
C ASP A 904 13.96 -5.87 13.44
N GLY A 905 12.96 -4.99 13.31
CA GLY A 905 12.93 -3.71 14.06
C GLY A 905 13.19 -3.87 15.56
N TRP A 906 12.79 -5.02 16.12
CA TRP A 906 13.28 -5.55 17.38
C TRP A 906 13.36 -7.09 17.32
N THR A 907 14.40 -7.69 17.91
CA THR A 907 14.45 -9.15 18.14
C THR A 907 14.91 -9.49 19.57
N PRO A 908 14.54 -10.67 20.12
CA PRO A 908 15.01 -11.11 21.43
C PRO A 908 16.53 -11.16 21.57
N GLU A 909 17.24 -11.50 20.50
CA GLU A 909 18.70 -11.71 20.52
C GLU A 909 19.49 -10.41 20.42
N LYS A 910 18.96 -9.40 19.72
CA LYS A 910 19.69 -8.16 19.39
C LYS A 910 19.08 -6.89 19.97
N GLY A 911 17.86 -6.96 20.52
CA GLY A 911 17.11 -5.78 20.95
C GLY A 911 16.66 -4.94 19.75
N PHE A 912 16.60 -3.62 19.94
CA PHE A 912 16.22 -2.68 18.88
C PHE A 912 17.27 -2.58 17.77
N GLN A 913 16.82 -2.52 16.53
CA GLN A 913 17.66 -2.18 15.38
C GLN A 913 18.16 -0.73 15.38
N ASP A 914 19.06 -0.41 14.45
CA ASP A 914 19.69 0.92 14.33
C ASP A 914 18.64 2.05 14.40
N PRO A 915 18.64 2.88 15.45
CA PRO A 915 17.67 3.95 15.65
C PRO A 915 17.72 5.03 14.57
N GLY A 916 18.79 5.09 13.75
CA GLY A 916 18.85 5.98 12.60
C GLY A 916 17.75 5.73 11.55
N MET A 917 17.20 4.52 11.50
CA MET A 917 16.06 4.16 10.66
C MET A 917 15.37 2.90 11.20
N ASN A 918 14.45 3.07 12.16
CA ASN A 918 13.71 1.97 12.77
C ASN A 918 12.32 2.42 13.29
N SER A 919 11.36 2.56 12.37
CA SER A 919 9.96 2.86 12.69
C SER A 919 9.16 1.61 13.03
N PHE A 920 8.20 1.73 13.97
CA PHE A 920 7.24 0.68 14.28
C PHE A 920 5.85 0.91 13.65
N ALA A 921 5.71 1.90 12.75
CA ALA A 921 4.47 2.20 12.02
C ALA A 921 4.77 2.62 10.57
N HIS A 922 5.05 1.64 9.71
CA HIS A 922 5.39 1.80 8.29
C HIS A 922 4.57 0.82 7.45
N TYR A 923 3.77 1.31 6.49
CA TYR A 923 2.72 0.47 5.88
C TYR A 923 3.23 -0.50 4.79
N SER A 924 4.46 -0.36 4.29
CA SER A 924 4.94 -1.06 3.09
C SER A 924 4.84 -2.58 3.16
N PHE A 925 5.21 -3.21 4.29
CA PHE A 925 5.04 -4.66 4.48
C PHE A 925 3.59 -5.09 4.72
N GLY A 926 2.67 -4.15 4.90
CA GLY A 926 1.23 -4.40 4.95
C GLY A 926 0.60 -4.65 3.57
N ALA A 927 1.35 -4.51 2.48
CA ALA A 927 0.87 -4.75 1.11
C ALA A 927 0.31 -6.18 0.89
N VAL A 928 0.66 -7.13 1.77
CA VAL A 928 0.12 -8.50 1.78
C VAL A 928 -1.41 -8.56 1.88
N TYR A 929 -2.07 -7.51 2.40
CA TYR A 929 -3.53 -7.52 2.53
C TYR A 929 -4.25 -7.61 1.19
N GLN A 930 -3.66 -7.09 0.11
CA GLN A 930 -4.21 -7.34 -1.24
C GLN A 930 -4.35 -8.84 -1.51
N TRP A 931 -3.30 -9.63 -1.25
CA TRP A 931 -3.36 -11.07 -1.46
C TRP A 931 -4.40 -11.74 -0.56
N ILE A 932 -4.54 -11.28 0.70
CA ILE A 932 -5.56 -11.78 1.64
C ILE A 932 -6.96 -11.58 1.04
N VAL A 933 -7.28 -10.38 0.56
CA VAL A 933 -8.60 -10.11 -0.05
C VAL A 933 -8.79 -10.92 -1.33
N GLU A 934 -7.78 -10.99 -2.19
CA GLU A 934 -7.89 -11.61 -3.53
C GLU A 934 -7.84 -13.14 -3.52
N ASN A 935 -7.28 -13.78 -2.48
CA ASN A 935 -7.09 -15.23 -2.41
C ASN A 935 -7.80 -15.88 -1.21
N ILE A 936 -7.74 -15.29 -0.02
CA ILE A 936 -8.55 -15.78 1.13
C ILE A 936 -10.00 -15.34 0.94
N GLY A 937 -10.23 -14.05 0.74
CA GLY A 937 -11.57 -13.51 0.45
C GLY A 937 -12.07 -13.89 -0.95
N GLY A 938 -11.15 -14.09 -1.89
CA GLY A 938 -11.46 -14.43 -3.28
C GLY A 938 -11.97 -13.26 -4.12
N ILE A 939 -11.93 -12.01 -3.66
CA ILE A 939 -12.53 -10.87 -4.35
C ILE A 939 -11.48 -10.22 -5.27
N ARG A 940 -11.70 -10.25 -6.59
CA ARG A 940 -10.85 -9.58 -7.60
C ARG A 940 -11.68 -8.77 -8.60
N SER A 941 -11.08 -7.71 -9.13
CA SER A 941 -11.69 -6.91 -10.21
C SER A 941 -11.27 -7.49 -11.56
N GLU A 942 -12.24 -7.79 -12.44
CA GLU A 942 -11.96 -8.18 -13.84
C GLU A 942 -12.15 -7.02 -14.82
N ALA A 943 -12.86 -5.98 -14.40
CA ALA A 943 -13.01 -4.72 -15.14
C ALA A 943 -12.81 -3.52 -14.19
N PRO A 944 -12.43 -2.33 -14.70
CA PRO A 944 -12.26 -1.14 -13.88
C PRO A 944 -13.51 -0.84 -13.03
N GLY A 945 -13.31 -0.36 -11.80
CA GLY A 945 -14.41 -0.02 -10.91
C GLY A 945 -15.14 -1.20 -10.27
N TYR A 946 -14.66 -2.44 -10.47
CA TYR A 946 -15.39 -3.68 -10.10
C TYR A 946 -16.71 -3.85 -10.86
N LYS A 947 -16.79 -3.39 -12.11
CA LYS A 947 -17.96 -3.59 -12.98
C LYS A 947 -18.21 -5.08 -13.27
N ARG A 948 -17.13 -5.85 -13.42
CA ARG A 948 -17.10 -7.32 -13.46
C ARG A 948 -16.16 -7.81 -12.36
N ILE A 949 -16.62 -8.79 -11.59
CA ILE A 949 -15.96 -9.27 -10.37
C ILE A 949 -15.61 -10.75 -10.54
N LEU A 950 -14.47 -11.16 -10.03
CA LEU A 950 -14.15 -12.58 -9.82
C LEU A 950 -14.25 -12.88 -8.33
N ILE A 951 -14.98 -13.93 -7.98
CA ILE A 951 -15.11 -14.49 -6.64
C ILE A 951 -14.49 -15.90 -6.67
N ALA A 952 -13.25 -16.02 -6.22
CA ALA A 952 -12.49 -17.27 -6.25
C ALA A 952 -11.72 -17.48 -4.93
N PRO A 953 -12.41 -17.75 -3.80
CA PRO A 953 -11.76 -18.03 -2.54
C PRO A 953 -10.95 -19.33 -2.62
N GLN A 954 -9.74 -19.33 -2.06
CA GLN A 954 -8.83 -20.47 -2.08
C GLN A 954 -8.45 -20.86 -0.64
N PRO A 955 -9.28 -21.66 0.05
CA PRO A 955 -8.97 -22.13 1.39
C PRO A 955 -7.62 -22.87 1.42
N GLY A 956 -6.84 -22.65 2.47
CA GLY A 956 -5.54 -23.30 2.64
C GLY A 956 -4.92 -23.02 4.00
N GLY A 957 -3.72 -23.56 4.21
CA GLY A 957 -3.06 -23.52 5.51
C GLY A 957 -3.91 -24.17 6.58
N LYS A 958 -4.16 -23.45 7.68
CA LYS A 958 -5.01 -23.90 8.80
C LYS A 958 -6.39 -23.22 8.83
N LEU A 959 -6.76 -22.49 7.77
CA LEU A 959 -8.01 -21.73 7.76
C LEU A 959 -9.21 -22.64 7.50
N THR A 960 -10.23 -22.51 8.35
CA THR A 960 -11.52 -23.21 8.21
C THR A 960 -12.67 -22.27 7.89
N ALA A 961 -12.49 -20.96 8.06
CA ALA A 961 -13.47 -19.94 7.70
C ALA A 961 -12.81 -18.58 7.45
N ALA A 962 -13.40 -17.79 6.56
CA ALA A 962 -13.11 -16.36 6.42
C ALA A 962 -14.31 -15.59 5.86
N LYS A 963 -14.46 -14.34 6.33
CA LYS A 963 -15.42 -13.35 5.87
C LYS A 963 -14.67 -12.10 5.42
N THR A 964 -14.90 -11.68 4.18
CA THR A 964 -14.28 -10.51 3.57
C THR A 964 -15.35 -9.65 2.92
N ALA A 965 -15.37 -8.36 3.24
CA ALA A 965 -16.30 -7.40 2.64
C ALA A 965 -15.51 -6.20 2.09
N TYR A 966 -15.88 -5.77 0.90
CA TYR A 966 -15.33 -4.61 0.22
C TYR A 966 -16.44 -3.79 -0.43
N ARG A 967 -16.62 -2.54 -0.02
CA ARG A 967 -17.58 -1.60 -0.60
C ARG A 967 -16.94 -0.85 -1.76
N CYS A 968 -17.03 -1.40 -2.96
CA CYS A 968 -16.59 -0.73 -4.18
C CYS A 968 -17.49 0.46 -4.53
N ILE A 969 -17.16 1.17 -5.62
CA ILE A 969 -17.93 2.33 -6.10
C ILE A 969 -19.38 1.99 -6.51
N HIS A 970 -19.72 0.72 -6.70
CA HIS A 970 -21.06 0.25 -7.02
C HIS A 970 -21.85 -0.25 -5.80
N GLY A 971 -21.17 -0.59 -4.69
CA GLY A 971 -21.80 -1.11 -3.47
C GLY A 971 -20.97 -2.20 -2.80
N LEU A 972 -21.63 -2.99 -1.94
CA LEU A 972 -20.98 -4.05 -1.16
C LEU A 972 -20.72 -5.30 -2.01
N ILE A 973 -19.46 -5.73 -2.06
CA ILE A 973 -19.03 -7.08 -2.43
C ILE A 973 -18.69 -7.80 -1.12
N GLU A 974 -19.30 -8.94 -0.84
CA GLU A 974 -19.01 -9.74 0.36
C GLU A 974 -18.85 -11.21 0.01
N THR A 975 -17.87 -11.86 0.63
CA THR A 975 -17.70 -13.31 0.64
C THR A 975 -17.62 -13.79 2.09
N ASP A 976 -18.35 -14.85 2.41
CA ASP A 976 -18.37 -15.47 3.73
C ASP A 976 -18.33 -16.98 3.52
N TRP A 977 -17.15 -17.57 3.71
CA TRP A 977 -16.96 -18.99 3.50
C TRP A 977 -16.55 -19.72 4.75
N ARG A 978 -16.97 -20.98 4.84
CA ARG A 978 -16.64 -21.91 5.92
C ARG A 978 -16.54 -23.35 5.43
N ILE A 979 -15.66 -24.11 6.06
CA ILE A 979 -15.52 -25.55 5.89
C ILE A 979 -16.21 -26.21 7.09
N ALA A 980 -17.32 -26.90 6.82
CA ALA A 980 -18.12 -27.57 7.84
C ALA A 980 -18.68 -28.88 7.27
N ASP A 981 -18.69 -29.95 8.08
CA ASP A 981 -19.27 -31.25 7.73
C ASP A 981 -18.78 -31.83 6.37
N GLY A 982 -17.49 -31.63 6.05
CA GLY A 982 -16.90 -32.08 4.79
C GLY A 982 -17.40 -31.32 3.56
N LYS A 983 -17.96 -30.13 3.74
CA LYS A 983 -18.38 -29.21 2.67
C LYS A 983 -17.67 -27.87 2.77
N PHE A 984 -17.49 -27.22 1.63
CA PHE A 984 -17.17 -25.81 1.51
C PHE A 984 -18.46 -25.06 1.22
N ILE A 985 -18.79 -24.12 2.09
CA ILE A 985 -20.00 -23.30 2.01
C ILE A 985 -19.56 -21.86 1.75
N LEU A 986 -20.15 -21.20 0.77
CA LEU A 986 -19.83 -19.83 0.37
C LEU A 986 -21.13 -19.00 0.20
N ASP A 987 -21.26 -17.96 1.03
CA ASP A 987 -22.27 -16.92 0.87
C ASP A 987 -21.61 -15.71 0.15
N VAL A 988 -22.25 -15.19 -0.91
CA VAL A 988 -21.74 -14.08 -1.73
C VAL A 988 -22.77 -12.96 -1.84
N THR A 989 -22.35 -11.71 -1.67
CA THR A 989 -23.14 -10.52 -2.03
C THR A 989 -22.47 -9.77 -3.17
N ILE A 990 -23.23 -9.49 -4.24
CA ILE A 990 -22.78 -8.73 -5.42
C ILE A 990 -23.63 -7.45 -5.56
N PRO A 991 -23.01 -6.26 -5.74
CA PRO A 991 -23.76 -5.01 -5.80
C PRO A 991 -24.58 -4.86 -7.08
N VAL A 992 -25.67 -4.10 -6.99
CA VAL A 992 -26.55 -3.78 -8.13
C VAL A 992 -25.74 -3.19 -9.29
N ASN A 993 -26.13 -3.51 -10.53
CA ASN A 993 -25.50 -3.02 -11.75
C ASN A 993 -24.07 -3.56 -12.02
N THR A 994 -23.70 -4.66 -11.37
CA THR A 994 -22.46 -5.41 -11.59
C THR A 994 -22.74 -6.91 -11.80
N THR A 995 -21.73 -7.64 -12.27
CA THR A 995 -21.78 -9.11 -12.42
C THR A 995 -20.53 -9.74 -11.82
N ALA A 996 -20.63 -11.04 -11.50
CA ALA A 996 -19.50 -11.80 -10.98
C ALA A 996 -19.40 -13.21 -11.59
N THR A 997 -18.15 -13.65 -11.78
CA THR A 997 -17.80 -15.05 -12.01
C THR A 997 -17.41 -15.65 -10.66
N VAL A 998 -18.06 -16.72 -10.20
CA VAL A 998 -17.72 -17.46 -8.99
C VAL A 998 -16.99 -18.74 -9.37
N ILE A 999 -15.81 -18.97 -8.80
CA ILE A 999 -15.04 -20.21 -8.93
C ILE A 999 -14.97 -20.88 -7.56
N MET A 1000 -15.62 -22.04 -7.45
CA MET A 1000 -15.62 -22.88 -6.27
C MET A 1000 -14.36 -23.80 -6.25
N PRO A 1001 -13.77 -24.10 -5.08
CA PRO A 1001 -12.57 -24.93 -4.96
C PRO A 1001 -12.58 -26.29 -5.70
N ALA A 1002 -13.72 -26.98 -5.79
CA ALA A 1002 -13.87 -28.29 -6.43
C ALA A 1002 -14.25 -28.21 -7.93
N GLN A 1003 -14.05 -27.04 -8.57
CA GLN A 1003 -14.26 -26.73 -10.00
C GLN A 1003 -15.66 -26.25 -10.43
N GLY A 1004 -16.57 -25.91 -9.53
CA GLY A 1004 -17.82 -25.22 -9.89
C GLY A 1004 -17.56 -23.81 -10.42
N VAL A 1005 -18.00 -23.48 -11.64
CA VAL A 1005 -17.96 -22.11 -12.19
C VAL A 1005 -19.38 -21.60 -12.37
N HIS A 1006 -19.68 -20.42 -11.83
CA HIS A 1006 -21.01 -19.81 -11.89
C HIS A 1006 -20.94 -18.34 -12.32
N ASP A 1007 -21.68 -17.96 -13.35
CA ASP A 1007 -21.91 -16.55 -13.66
C ASP A 1007 -23.17 -16.06 -12.93
N ILE A 1008 -23.01 -15.01 -12.12
CA ILE A 1008 -24.09 -14.40 -11.33
C ILE A 1008 -24.17 -12.90 -11.58
N GLY A 1009 -25.37 -12.34 -11.41
CA GLY A 1009 -25.54 -10.88 -11.30
C GLY A 1009 -25.65 -10.44 -9.85
N SER A 1010 -26.15 -9.22 -9.66
CA SER A 1010 -26.36 -8.60 -8.34
C SER A 1010 -27.29 -9.40 -7.43
N GLY A 1011 -27.10 -9.25 -6.11
CA GLY A 1011 -27.91 -9.91 -5.09
C GLY A 1011 -27.08 -10.77 -4.14
N LYS A 1012 -27.79 -11.57 -3.33
CA LYS A 1012 -27.20 -12.54 -2.40
C LYS A 1012 -27.31 -13.95 -2.98
N HIS A 1013 -26.21 -14.69 -2.94
CA HIS A 1013 -26.09 -16.03 -3.52
C HIS A 1013 -25.47 -16.98 -2.49
N HIS A 1014 -25.87 -18.25 -2.54
CA HIS A 1014 -25.40 -19.29 -1.63
C HIS A 1014 -24.92 -20.48 -2.44
N PHE A 1015 -23.72 -20.97 -2.13
CA PHE A 1015 -23.11 -22.12 -2.78
C PHE A 1015 -22.60 -23.10 -1.73
N GLU A 1016 -22.72 -24.39 -2.01
CA GLU A 1016 -22.07 -25.44 -1.24
C GLU A 1016 -21.56 -26.55 -2.16
N GLU A 1017 -20.42 -27.12 -1.81
CA GLU A 1017 -19.86 -28.29 -2.49
C GLU A 1017 -19.09 -29.18 -1.49
N PRO A 1018 -18.89 -30.48 -1.78
CA PRO A 1018 -17.99 -31.31 -0.99
C PRO A 1018 -16.58 -30.72 -0.94
N PHE A 1019 -15.95 -30.73 0.24
CA PHE A 1019 -14.61 -30.21 0.47
C PHE A 1019 -13.75 -31.23 1.21
N GLY A 1020 -12.59 -31.54 0.63
CA GLY A 1020 -11.65 -32.54 1.14
C GLY A 1020 -10.66 -32.97 0.06
N PRO A 1021 -9.70 -33.86 0.40
CA PRO A 1021 -8.79 -34.41 -0.60
C PRO A 1021 -9.60 -35.10 -1.70
N LYS A 1022 -9.36 -34.69 -2.96
CA LYS A 1022 -10.00 -35.34 -4.11
C LYS A 1022 -9.69 -36.84 -4.06
N PRO A 1023 -10.68 -37.74 -4.21
CA PRO A 1023 -10.40 -39.16 -4.33
C PRO A 1023 -9.52 -39.40 -5.56
N PRO A 1024 -8.58 -40.35 -5.52
CA PRO A 1024 -7.76 -40.67 -6.69
C PRO A 1024 -8.66 -41.04 -7.88
N PRO A 1025 -8.33 -40.61 -9.12
CA PRO A 1025 -9.16 -40.88 -10.28
C PRO A 1025 -9.33 -42.40 -10.47
N GLN A 1026 -10.58 -42.85 -10.61
CA GLN A 1026 -10.92 -44.26 -10.80
C GLN A 1026 -10.39 -44.75 -12.15
N VAL A 1027 -9.58 -45.81 -12.13
CA VAL A 1027 -9.14 -46.54 -13.33
C VAL A 1027 -10.14 -47.66 -13.59
N MET A 1028 -10.69 -47.72 -14.81
CA MET A 1028 -11.60 -48.77 -15.26
C MET A 1028 -10.88 -49.67 -16.26
N GLU A 1029 -10.83 -50.98 -15.98
CA GLU A 1029 -10.36 -52.00 -16.93
C GLU A 1029 -11.49 -52.32 -17.93
N LEU A 1030 -11.28 -52.00 -19.20
CA LEU A 1030 -12.21 -52.26 -20.31
C LEU A 1030 -12.08 -53.69 -20.85
N PHE A 1031 -11.11 -54.47 -20.41
CA PHE A 1031 -10.95 -55.87 -20.84
C PHE A 1031 -10.44 -56.73 -19.69
N ASP A 1032 -11.17 -57.81 -19.38
CA ASP A 1032 -10.92 -58.67 -18.23
C ASP A 1032 -9.84 -59.75 -18.47
N GLY A 1033 -9.30 -59.82 -19.70
CA GLY A 1033 -8.32 -60.83 -20.12
C GLY A 1033 -8.91 -62.20 -20.44
N LYS A 1034 -10.23 -62.40 -20.31
CA LYS A 1034 -10.89 -63.71 -20.40
C LYS A 1034 -11.98 -63.77 -21.45
N THR A 1035 -12.77 -62.71 -21.58
CA THR A 1035 -13.90 -62.64 -22.50
C THR A 1035 -13.88 -61.32 -23.26
N LEU A 1036 -14.54 -61.24 -24.41
CA LEU A 1036 -14.63 -59.96 -25.12
C LEU A 1036 -15.40 -58.91 -24.30
N GLY A 1037 -16.22 -59.30 -23.33
CA GLY A 1037 -17.02 -58.34 -22.56
C GLY A 1037 -17.90 -57.50 -23.48
N HIS A 1038 -17.73 -56.18 -23.41
CA HIS A 1038 -18.37 -55.19 -24.29
C HIS A 1038 -17.59 -54.89 -25.58
N TRP A 1039 -16.50 -55.61 -25.84
CA TRP A 1039 -15.86 -55.57 -27.15
C TRP A 1039 -16.62 -56.50 -28.10
N LYS A 1040 -16.86 -56.03 -29.32
CA LYS A 1040 -17.40 -56.87 -30.41
C LYS A 1040 -16.63 -56.60 -31.70
N PRO A 1041 -16.62 -57.53 -32.66
CA PRO A 1041 -16.09 -57.26 -33.99
C PRO A 1041 -16.76 -56.01 -34.58
N ALA A 1042 -15.95 -55.09 -35.11
CA ALA A 1042 -16.46 -53.95 -35.86
C ALA A 1042 -16.92 -54.41 -37.26
N ASP A 1043 -17.95 -53.75 -37.80
CA ASP A 1043 -18.65 -54.19 -39.01
C ASP A 1043 -18.12 -53.46 -40.26
N TRP A 1044 -17.47 -54.20 -41.17
CA TRP A 1044 -16.97 -53.69 -42.45
C TRP A 1044 -17.55 -54.47 -43.63
N PRO A 1045 -17.79 -53.82 -44.79
CA PRO A 1045 -18.15 -54.52 -46.02
C PRO A 1045 -16.93 -55.30 -46.58
N GLY A 1046 -16.72 -56.53 -46.09
CA GLY A 1046 -15.60 -57.41 -46.46
C GLY A 1046 -15.50 -58.67 -45.58
N LYS A 1047 -14.50 -59.53 -45.80
CA LYS A 1047 -14.19 -60.64 -44.86
C LYS A 1047 -13.29 -60.12 -43.74
N GLY A 1048 -13.89 -59.69 -42.63
CA GLY A 1048 -13.15 -59.37 -41.41
C GLY A 1048 -12.40 -60.60 -40.87
N GLY A 1049 -11.21 -60.36 -40.35
CA GLY A 1049 -10.37 -61.33 -39.66
C GLY A 1049 -11.05 -61.85 -38.39
N LYS A 1050 -10.73 -63.10 -38.04
CA LYS A 1050 -11.36 -63.77 -36.89
C LYS A 1050 -10.93 -63.09 -35.58
N ILE A 1051 -11.90 -62.63 -34.79
CA ILE A 1051 -11.67 -62.11 -33.43
C ILE A 1051 -11.72 -63.27 -32.42
N THR A 1052 -10.68 -63.42 -31.60
CA THR A 1052 -10.62 -64.43 -30.53
C THR A 1052 -9.99 -63.86 -29.27
N VAL A 1053 -10.30 -64.43 -28.11
CA VAL A 1053 -9.58 -64.14 -26.86
C VAL A 1053 -8.68 -65.32 -26.54
N ALA A 1054 -7.37 -65.07 -26.42
CA ALA A 1054 -6.38 -66.07 -26.08
C ALA A 1054 -5.18 -65.41 -25.37
N ASP A 1055 -4.60 -66.10 -24.41
CA ASP A 1055 -3.41 -65.66 -23.65
C ASP A 1055 -3.57 -64.28 -22.98
N GLY A 1056 -4.77 -63.96 -22.48
CA GLY A 1056 -5.02 -62.68 -21.84
C GLY A 1056 -5.13 -61.49 -22.79
N ALA A 1057 -5.30 -61.73 -24.10
CA ALA A 1057 -5.39 -60.70 -25.13
C ALA A 1057 -6.56 -60.94 -26.11
N ILE A 1058 -7.11 -59.85 -26.65
CA ILE A 1058 -8.00 -59.89 -27.81
C ILE A 1058 -7.11 -59.97 -29.06
N ARG A 1059 -7.22 -61.06 -29.80
CA ARG A 1059 -6.54 -61.26 -31.09
C ARG A 1059 -7.47 -60.86 -32.22
N ILE A 1060 -7.00 -59.93 -33.04
CA ILE A 1060 -7.64 -59.42 -34.25
C ILE A 1060 -6.91 -60.05 -35.44
N GLY A 1061 -7.56 -60.99 -36.14
CA GLY A 1061 -6.99 -61.61 -37.34
C GLY A 1061 -6.84 -60.62 -38.50
N VAL A 1062 -6.02 -60.96 -39.50
CA VAL A 1062 -5.89 -60.19 -40.74
C VAL A 1062 -7.21 -60.21 -41.50
N GLY A 1063 -7.72 -59.04 -41.90
CA GLY A 1063 -8.91 -58.89 -42.74
C GLY A 1063 -8.58 -58.45 -44.17
N ASP A 1064 -9.60 -58.43 -45.03
CA ASP A 1064 -9.50 -58.00 -46.43
C ASP A 1064 -10.31 -56.70 -46.69
N PRO A 1065 -9.69 -55.50 -46.57
CA PRO A 1065 -8.39 -55.25 -45.93
C PRO A 1065 -8.50 -54.96 -44.43
N MET A 1066 -9.70 -54.73 -43.88
CA MET A 1066 -9.89 -54.21 -42.51
C MET A 1066 -10.32 -55.26 -41.50
N SER A 1067 -9.90 -55.09 -40.25
CA SER A 1067 -10.38 -55.82 -39.08
C SER A 1067 -10.30 -54.97 -37.83
N GLY A 1068 -10.96 -55.41 -36.76
CA GLY A 1068 -10.96 -54.66 -35.52
C GLY A 1068 -12.13 -54.95 -34.61
N ILE A 1069 -12.15 -54.22 -33.51
CA ILE A 1069 -13.13 -54.33 -32.45
C ILE A 1069 -13.67 -52.95 -32.09
N VAL A 1070 -14.92 -52.90 -31.66
CA VAL A 1070 -15.58 -51.70 -31.16
C VAL A 1070 -16.16 -51.98 -29.79
N TRP A 1071 -16.09 -50.99 -28.92
CA TRP A 1071 -16.70 -51.00 -27.61
C TRP A 1071 -18.19 -50.68 -27.73
N ASP A 1072 -19.05 -51.57 -27.25
CA ASP A 1072 -20.51 -51.40 -27.26
C ASP A 1072 -21.11 -50.99 -25.90
N GLY A 1073 -20.26 -50.86 -24.88
CA GLY A 1073 -20.63 -50.22 -23.62
C GLY A 1073 -20.64 -48.70 -23.72
N GLU A 1074 -21.14 -48.03 -22.69
CA GLU A 1074 -21.11 -46.57 -22.62
C GLU A 1074 -19.68 -46.07 -22.35
N PRO A 1075 -19.09 -45.20 -23.21
CA PRO A 1075 -17.79 -44.59 -22.92
C PRO A 1075 -17.93 -43.60 -21.75
N PRO A 1076 -17.10 -43.66 -20.69
CA PRO A 1076 -17.32 -42.88 -19.45
C PRO A 1076 -17.14 -41.36 -19.59
N ALA A 1077 -16.40 -40.90 -20.60
CA ALA A 1077 -16.18 -39.48 -20.86
C ALA A 1077 -15.81 -39.24 -22.33
N ARG A 1078 -16.11 -38.03 -22.82
CA ARG A 1078 -15.81 -37.56 -24.19
C ARG A 1078 -14.67 -36.55 -24.26
N MET A 1079 -14.28 -36.00 -23.12
CA MET A 1079 -13.15 -35.08 -22.89
C MET A 1079 -12.60 -35.35 -21.49
N ASN A 1080 -11.38 -34.89 -21.21
CA ASN A 1080 -10.70 -35.04 -19.92
C ASN A 1080 -10.62 -36.50 -19.48
N TYR A 1081 -9.97 -37.32 -20.28
CA TYR A 1081 -9.71 -38.73 -19.96
C TYR A 1081 -8.42 -39.22 -20.61
N GLU A 1082 -7.99 -40.41 -20.21
CA GLU A 1082 -6.85 -41.12 -20.77
C GLU A 1082 -7.24 -42.58 -21.03
N ILE A 1083 -6.84 -43.10 -22.18
CA ILE A 1083 -6.90 -44.51 -22.54
C ILE A 1083 -5.47 -45.04 -22.59
N GLU A 1084 -5.22 -46.17 -21.94
CA GLU A 1084 -3.96 -46.90 -22.00
C GLU A 1084 -4.25 -48.33 -22.43
N LEU A 1085 -3.47 -48.89 -23.35
CA LEU A 1085 -3.55 -50.28 -23.74
C LEU A 1085 -2.18 -50.81 -24.16
N GLU A 1086 -2.02 -52.12 -24.21
CA GLU A 1086 -0.88 -52.75 -24.88
C GLU A 1086 -1.34 -53.38 -26.19
N ALA A 1087 -0.63 -53.12 -27.29
CA ALA A 1087 -0.89 -53.74 -28.58
C ALA A 1087 0.40 -54.31 -29.20
N LYS A 1088 0.27 -55.35 -30.02
CA LYS A 1088 1.37 -55.89 -30.84
C LYS A 1088 0.92 -56.30 -32.23
N ARG A 1089 1.80 -56.15 -33.20
CA ARG A 1089 1.60 -56.68 -34.56
C ARG A 1089 1.92 -58.17 -34.61
N THR A 1090 0.95 -59.01 -35.00
CA THR A 1090 1.13 -60.47 -35.09
C THR A 1090 1.39 -60.98 -36.50
N ASP A 1091 0.90 -60.27 -37.52
CA ASP A 1091 1.07 -60.60 -38.94
C ASP A 1091 0.82 -59.35 -39.79
N GLY A 1092 1.25 -59.33 -41.05
CA GLY A 1092 1.06 -58.20 -41.98
C GLY A 1092 2.08 -57.08 -41.84
N ASN A 1093 1.84 -55.97 -42.55
CA ASN A 1093 2.81 -54.89 -42.72
C ASN A 1093 2.27 -53.46 -42.57
N ASP A 1094 0.98 -53.26 -42.33
CA ASP A 1094 0.38 -51.93 -42.07
C ASP A 1094 -0.08 -51.80 -40.61
N PHE A 1095 -0.93 -50.81 -40.27
CA PHE A 1095 -1.20 -50.47 -38.88
C PHE A 1095 -1.86 -51.62 -38.10
N PHE A 1096 -1.29 -51.93 -36.94
CA PHE A 1096 -1.77 -52.97 -36.01
C PHE A 1096 -2.61 -52.39 -34.88
N CYS A 1097 -2.62 -51.06 -34.72
CA CYS A 1097 -3.48 -50.36 -33.78
C CYS A 1097 -3.86 -48.98 -34.33
N GLY A 1098 -5.04 -48.89 -34.95
CA GLY A 1098 -5.75 -47.63 -35.12
C GLY A 1098 -6.72 -47.44 -33.97
N LEU A 1099 -6.29 -46.79 -32.89
CA LEU A 1099 -7.11 -46.55 -31.70
C LEU A 1099 -8.05 -45.36 -31.97
N THR A 1100 -9.34 -45.64 -32.15
CA THR A 1100 -10.40 -44.64 -32.30
C THR A 1100 -10.98 -44.30 -30.94
N PHE A 1101 -11.12 -43.01 -30.61
CA PHE A 1101 -11.56 -42.53 -29.30
C PHE A 1101 -12.39 -41.22 -29.41
N PRO A 1102 -13.29 -40.94 -28.45
CA PRO A 1102 -14.18 -39.78 -28.52
C PRO A 1102 -13.44 -38.45 -28.22
N VAL A 1103 -13.78 -37.39 -28.95
CA VAL A 1103 -13.28 -36.02 -28.72
C VAL A 1103 -14.47 -35.06 -28.85
N GLY A 1104 -15.04 -34.66 -27.71
CA GLY A 1104 -16.27 -33.86 -27.68
C GLY A 1104 -17.45 -34.59 -28.34
N THR A 1105 -18.07 -33.96 -29.35
CA THR A 1105 -19.14 -34.58 -30.13
C THR A 1105 -18.63 -35.47 -31.27
N ASN A 1106 -17.33 -35.48 -31.55
CA ASN A 1106 -16.68 -36.22 -32.63
C ASN A 1106 -15.83 -37.39 -32.09
N ALA A 1107 -15.05 -38.02 -32.97
CA ALA A 1107 -14.02 -39.00 -32.63
C ALA A 1107 -12.75 -38.73 -33.44
N CYS A 1108 -11.61 -39.24 -32.97
CA CYS A 1108 -10.32 -39.20 -33.65
C CYS A 1108 -9.67 -40.58 -33.60
N THR A 1109 -8.72 -40.86 -34.50
CA THR A 1109 -7.98 -42.13 -34.53
C THR A 1109 -6.49 -41.87 -34.43
N PHE A 1110 -5.83 -42.47 -33.45
CA PHE A 1110 -4.37 -42.53 -33.35
C PHE A 1110 -3.87 -43.80 -34.04
N VAL A 1111 -3.07 -43.63 -35.10
CA VAL A 1111 -2.57 -44.71 -35.95
C VAL A 1111 -1.18 -45.13 -35.47
N CYS A 1112 -0.98 -46.43 -35.23
CA CYS A 1112 0.32 -47.03 -34.95
C CYS A 1112 0.70 -48.02 -36.07
N GLY A 1113 1.59 -47.58 -36.96
CA GLY A 1113 2.18 -48.41 -38.02
C GLY A 1113 1.51 -48.27 -39.40
N GLY A 1114 0.99 -47.10 -39.75
CA GLY A 1114 0.36 -46.84 -41.07
C GLY A 1114 1.35 -46.88 -42.25
N TRP A 1115 0.83 -46.92 -43.48
CA TRP A 1115 1.56 -46.77 -44.75
C TRP A 1115 2.80 -47.67 -44.85
N GLY A 1116 2.58 -48.99 -44.82
CA GLY A 1116 3.67 -49.96 -44.88
C GLY A 1116 4.45 -50.12 -43.57
N GLY A 1117 3.85 -49.72 -42.44
CA GLY A 1117 4.23 -50.24 -41.13
C GLY A 1117 4.97 -49.26 -40.23
N THR A 1118 5.14 -48.00 -40.63
CA THR A 1118 6.02 -47.05 -39.93
C THR A 1118 5.36 -45.74 -39.50
N VAL A 1119 4.25 -45.34 -40.13
CA VAL A 1119 3.62 -44.04 -39.82
C VAL A 1119 2.91 -44.11 -38.47
N VAL A 1120 3.12 -43.06 -37.66
CA VAL A 1120 2.42 -42.82 -36.39
C VAL A 1120 1.88 -41.40 -36.38
N GLY A 1121 0.62 -41.22 -36.01
CA GLY A 1121 0.00 -39.88 -35.96
C GLY A 1121 -1.51 -39.94 -35.74
N LEU A 1122 -2.14 -38.77 -35.57
CA LEU A 1122 -3.59 -38.63 -35.57
C LEU A 1122 -4.09 -38.56 -37.01
N SER A 1123 -5.09 -39.36 -37.35
CA SER A 1123 -5.74 -39.30 -38.67
C SER A 1123 -6.93 -38.32 -38.65
N CYS A 1124 -7.21 -37.70 -39.80
CA CYS A 1124 -8.33 -36.79 -40.04
C CYS A 1124 -8.36 -35.50 -39.19
N ILE A 1125 -7.18 -34.92 -38.93
CA ILE A 1125 -7.05 -33.53 -38.44
C ILE A 1125 -7.17 -32.60 -39.65
N ASP A 1126 -8.17 -31.72 -39.63
CA ASP A 1126 -8.53 -30.83 -40.76
C ASP A 1126 -8.82 -31.57 -42.08
N GLY A 1127 -9.17 -32.86 -42.00
CA GLY A 1127 -9.42 -33.72 -43.15
C GLY A 1127 -8.20 -34.42 -43.73
N TYR A 1128 -7.00 -34.20 -43.18
CA TYR A 1128 -5.75 -34.82 -43.63
C TYR A 1128 -5.46 -36.14 -42.90
N ASP A 1129 -4.94 -37.13 -43.62
CA ASP A 1129 -4.52 -38.42 -43.03
C ASP A 1129 -3.31 -38.25 -42.08
N ALA A 1130 -3.06 -39.24 -41.23
CA ALA A 1130 -1.95 -39.31 -40.28
C ALA A 1130 -0.56 -39.29 -40.92
N SER A 1131 -0.45 -39.42 -42.25
CA SER A 1131 0.78 -39.24 -43.02
C SER A 1131 0.91 -37.85 -43.67
N GLU A 1132 -0.15 -37.04 -43.63
CA GLU A 1132 -0.29 -35.80 -44.38
C GLU A 1132 -0.47 -34.57 -43.49
N ASN A 1133 -0.46 -34.73 -42.16
CA ASN A 1133 -0.64 -33.64 -41.21
C ASN A 1133 0.55 -33.49 -40.24
N ASN A 1134 0.53 -32.42 -39.45
CA ASN A 1134 1.64 -32.02 -38.58
C ASN A 1134 1.87 -32.97 -37.37
N THR A 1135 1.00 -33.97 -37.16
CA THR A 1135 1.20 -35.00 -36.14
C THR A 1135 1.98 -36.22 -36.65
N THR A 1136 2.28 -36.26 -37.96
CA THR A 1136 2.99 -37.38 -38.60
C THR A 1136 4.39 -37.56 -38.03
N LYS A 1137 4.66 -38.75 -37.50
CA LYS A 1137 6.00 -39.25 -37.16
C LYS A 1137 6.20 -40.64 -37.78
N THR A 1138 7.45 -41.11 -37.78
CA THR A 1138 7.78 -42.47 -38.23
C THR A 1138 8.54 -43.22 -37.15
N THR A 1139 8.20 -44.50 -36.95
CA THR A 1139 8.94 -45.43 -36.09
C THR A 1139 8.81 -46.85 -36.62
N THR A 1140 9.71 -47.75 -36.22
CA THR A 1140 9.69 -49.15 -36.67
C THR A 1140 9.11 -50.05 -35.60
N PHE A 1141 8.00 -50.71 -35.91
CA PHE A 1141 7.42 -51.73 -35.04
C PHE A 1141 8.00 -53.11 -35.37
N LYS A 1142 8.34 -53.91 -34.35
CA LYS A 1142 8.74 -55.30 -34.50
C LYS A 1142 7.52 -56.20 -34.39
N ASN A 1143 7.47 -57.25 -35.21
CA ASN A 1143 6.45 -58.28 -35.08
C ASN A 1143 6.61 -58.98 -33.72
N ASP A 1144 5.48 -59.34 -33.12
CA ASP A 1144 5.36 -59.99 -31.82
C ASP A 1144 5.92 -59.23 -30.60
N GLN A 1145 6.24 -57.94 -30.74
CA GLN A 1145 6.61 -57.05 -29.64
C GLN A 1145 5.40 -56.26 -29.12
N TRP A 1146 5.18 -56.26 -27.80
CA TRP A 1146 4.19 -55.42 -27.13
C TRP A 1146 4.66 -53.98 -27.02
N TYR A 1147 3.75 -53.05 -27.30
CA TYR A 1147 3.92 -51.61 -27.15
C TYR A 1147 2.80 -51.06 -26.28
N THR A 1148 3.13 -50.20 -25.31
CA THR A 1148 2.14 -49.51 -24.49
C THR A 1148 1.67 -48.27 -25.23
N ILE A 1149 0.40 -48.21 -25.61
CA ILE A 1149 -0.18 -47.06 -26.32
C ILE A 1149 -1.04 -46.30 -25.32
N ARG A 1150 -0.73 -45.01 -25.14
CA ARG A 1150 -1.49 -44.13 -24.25
C ARG A 1150 -1.97 -42.91 -25.02
N VAL A 1151 -3.27 -42.62 -24.93
CA VAL A 1151 -3.88 -41.42 -25.51
C VAL A 1151 -4.57 -40.64 -24.40
N ARG A 1152 -4.27 -39.36 -24.30
CA ARG A 1152 -4.91 -38.41 -23.39
C ARG A 1152 -5.69 -37.37 -24.18
N VAL A 1153 -6.94 -37.16 -23.79
CA VAL A 1153 -7.81 -36.13 -24.36
C VAL A 1153 -8.17 -35.15 -23.26
N THR A 1154 -7.85 -33.88 -23.46
CA THR A 1154 -8.25 -32.76 -22.59
C THR A 1154 -9.14 -31.80 -23.37
N ASP A 1155 -9.75 -30.84 -22.69
CA ASP A 1155 -10.48 -29.73 -23.33
C ASP A 1155 -9.62 -28.88 -24.28
N LYS A 1156 -8.29 -28.90 -24.11
CA LYS A 1156 -7.34 -28.09 -24.89
C LYS A 1156 -6.59 -28.85 -25.97
N LYS A 1157 -6.27 -30.13 -25.75
CA LYS A 1157 -5.37 -30.90 -26.63
C LYS A 1157 -5.56 -32.41 -26.56
N ILE A 1158 -5.10 -33.09 -27.61
CA ILE A 1158 -4.88 -34.54 -27.67
C ILE A 1158 -3.38 -34.82 -27.56
N GLU A 1159 -3.00 -35.73 -26.66
CA GLU A 1159 -1.63 -36.19 -26.50
C GLU A 1159 -1.58 -37.70 -26.67
N ALA A 1160 -0.52 -38.23 -27.30
CA ALA A 1160 -0.35 -39.68 -27.45
C ALA A 1160 1.11 -40.12 -27.27
N TRP A 1161 1.28 -41.26 -26.60
CA TRP A 1161 2.56 -41.90 -26.32
C TRP A 1161 2.57 -43.33 -26.82
N ILE A 1162 3.75 -43.79 -27.22
CA ILE A 1162 4.06 -45.20 -27.42
C ILE A 1162 5.23 -45.49 -26.48
N ASP A 1163 5.02 -46.44 -25.57
CA ASP A 1163 5.83 -46.64 -24.38
C ASP A 1163 6.00 -45.31 -23.60
N ASP A 1164 7.23 -44.92 -23.28
CA ASP A 1164 7.51 -43.66 -22.58
C ASP A 1164 7.77 -42.47 -23.55
N GLU A 1165 7.70 -42.69 -24.86
CA GLU A 1165 7.99 -41.66 -25.87
C GLU A 1165 6.71 -40.91 -26.32
N SER A 1166 6.77 -39.58 -26.34
CA SER A 1166 5.67 -38.73 -26.80
C SER A 1166 5.65 -38.60 -28.33
N PHE A 1167 4.57 -39.06 -28.95
CA PHE A 1167 4.40 -39.01 -30.41
C PHE A 1167 3.52 -37.84 -30.87
N VAL A 1168 2.50 -37.47 -30.10
CA VAL A 1168 1.52 -36.45 -30.48
C VAL A 1168 1.33 -35.46 -29.34
N GLU A 1169 1.30 -34.17 -29.69
CA GLU A 1169 0.77 -33.08 -28.86
C GLU A 1169 0.01 -32.12 -29.81
N GLN A 1170 -1.31 -32.27 -29.90
CA GLN A 1170 -2.16 -31.55 -30.85
C GLN A 1170 -3.18 -30.69 -30.12
N GLU A 1171 -3.09 -29.36 -30.25
CA GLU A 1171 -4.12 -28.44 -29.74
C GLU A 1171 -5.44 -28.61 -30.48
N LEU A 1172 -6.56 -28.43 -29.78
CA LEU A 1172 -7.91 -28.58 -30.33
C LEU A 1172 -8.50 -27.26 -30.84
N ALA A 1173 -7.99 -26.12 -30.37
CA ALA A 1173 -8.42 -24.81 -30.87
C ALA A 1173 -8.14 -24.70 -32.37
N ASP A 1174 -9.11 -24.18 -33.12
CA ASP A 1174 -9.01 -23.93 -34.57
C ASP A 1174 -8.82 -25.16 -35.49
N HIS A 1175 -8.93 -26.39 -34.95
CA HIS A 1175 -8.80 -27.63 -35.72
C HIS A 1175 -10.12 -28.42 -35.81
N ARG A 1176 -10.41 -28.97 -37.00
CA ARG A 1176 -11.54 -29.88 -37.24
C ARG A 1176 -11.12 -31.32 -36.95
N ILE A 1177 -11.75 -31.94 -35.96
CA ILE A 1177 -11.55 -33.35 -35.59
C ILE A 1177 -12.61 -34.23 -36.26
N SER A 1178 -12.16 -35.30 -36.93
CA SER A 1178 -13.02 -36.31 -37.54
C SER A 1178 -12.30 -37.66 -37.64
N VAL A 1179 -12.98 -38.69 -38.17
CA VAL A 1179 -12.37 -39.97 -38.51
C VAL A 1179 -12.45 -40.23 -40.01
N ARG A 1180 -11.55 -41.08 -40.51
CA ARG A 1180 -11.64 -41.63 -41.86
C ARG A 1180 -12.88 -42.54 -41.98
N MET A 1181 -13.53 -42.54 -43.14
CA MET A 1181 -14.67 -43.43 -43.43
C MET A 1181 -14.33 -44.90 -43.15
N GLU A 1182 -13.09 -45.30 -43.46
CA GLU A 1182 -12.63 -46.67 -43.32
C GLU A 1182 -12.56 -47.14 -41.85
N VAL A 1183 -12.44 -46.23 -40.87
CA VAL A 1183 -12.41 -46.57 -39.44
C VAL A 1183 -13.67 -46.12 -38.69
N GLU A 1184 -14.67 -45.58 -39.39
CA GLU A 1184 -15.96 -45.18 -38.82
C GLU A 1184 -16.66 -46.30 -38.02
N PRO A 1185 -16.58 -47.60 -38.41
CA PRO A 1185 -17.13 -48.69 -37.59
C PRO A 1185 -16.54 -48.85 -36.19
N CYS A 1186 -15.43 -48.16 -35.87
CA CYS A 1186 -14.80 -48.15 -34.55
C CYS A 1186 -15.27 -47.01 -33.63
N ILE A 1187 -16.26 -46.20 -34.05
CA ILE A 1187 -16.89 -45.19 -33.19
C ILE A 1187 -17.87 -45.87 -32.20
N PRO A 1188 -17.94 -45.42 -30.93
CA PRO A 1188 -17.24 -44.26 -30.35
C PRO A 1188 -15.84 -44.57 -29.82
N LEU A 1189 -15.54 -45.83 -29.53
CA LEU A 1189 -14.24 -46.30 -29.05
C LEU A 1189 -13.96 -47.66 -29.69
N GLY A 1190 -12.81 -47.81 -30.35
CA GLY A 1190 -12.51 -49.00 -31.12
C GLY A 1190 -11.05 -49.11 -31.51
N ILE A 1191 -10.66 -50.29 -31.99
CA ILE A 1191 -9.30 -50.56 -32.47
C ILE A 1191 -9.41 -51.22 -33.84
N ALA A 1192 -8.87 -50.56 -34.85
CA ALA A 1192 -8.83 -51.07 -36.22
C ALA A 1192 -7.42 -51.53 -36.63
N THR A 1193 -7.36 -52.42 -37.62
CA THR A 1193 -6.14 -52.88 -38.30
C THR A 1193 -6.38 -52.93 -39.81
N TRP A 1194 -5.33 -52.70 -40.60
CA TRP A 1194 -5.38 -52.76 -42.07
C TRP A 1194 -4.34 -53.75 -42.59
N ASN A 1195 -4.76 -54.77 -43.35
CA ASN A 1195 -3.91 -55.87 -43.87
C ASN A 1195 -2.94 -56.46 -42.83
N THR A 1196 -3.32 -56.40 -41.56
CA THR A 1196 -2.45 -56.65 -40.41
C THR A 1196 -3.23 -57.33 -39.30
N GLY A 1197 -2.60 -58.31 -38.66
CA GLY A 1197 -3.09 -58.96 -37.45
C GLY A 1197 -2.56 -58.28 -36.21
N SER A 1198 -3.35 -58.23 -35.15
CA SER A 1198 -3.00 -57.58 -33.89
C SER A 1198 -3.41 -58.40 -32.68
N ALA A 1199 -2.73 -58.19 -31.56
CA ALA A 1199 -3.19 -58.62 -30.25
C ALA A 1199 -3.19 -57.41 -29.30
N VAL A 1200 -4.26 -57.26 -28.50
CA VAL A 1200 -4.45 -56.14 -27.57
C VAL A 1200 -4.81 -56.63 -26.18
N ARG A 1201 -4.23 -56.02 -25.13
CA ARG A 1201 -4.53 -56.34 -23.71
C ARG A 1201 -4.39 -55.10 -22.82
N HIS A 1202 -4.73 -55.24 -21.54
CA HIS A 1202 -4.61 -54.17 -20.52
C HIS A 1202 -5.26 -52.85 -20.94
N ILE A 1203 -6.44 -52.93 -21.56
CA ILE A 1203 -7.17 -51.75 -22.02
C ILE A 1203 -7.80 -51.07 -20.81
N LYS A 1204 -7.26 -49.92 -20.41
CA LYS A 1204 -7.68 -49.12 -19.28
C LYS A 1204 -8.22 -47.78 -19.74
N PHE A 1205 -9.21 -47.30 -19.01
CA PHE A 1205 -9.75 -45.96 -19.14
C PHE A 1205 -9.65 -45.25 -17.80
N ARG A 1206 -9.11 -44.03 -17.79
CA ARG A 1206 -9.01 -43.17 -16.60
C ARG A 1206 -9.59 -41.81 -16.91
N LYS A 1207 -10.58 -41.37 -16.14
CA LYS A 1207 -11.05 -39.99 -16.22
C LYS A 1207 -10.01 -39.05 -15.61
N LEU A 1208 -9.78 -37.91 -16.25
CA LEU A 1208 -8.90 -36.85 -15.78
C LEU A 1208 -9.73 -35.72 -15.16
N ASP A 1209 -9.12 -35.04 -14.20
CA ASP A 1209 -9.70 -33.91 -13.46
C ASP A 1209 -9.63 -32.59 -14.20
#